data_AF-A0A058Z2M5-F1
#
_entry.id   AF-A0A058Z2M5-F1
#
_cell.length_a   1.000
_cell.length_b   1.000
_cell.length_c   1.000
_cell.angle_alpha   90.00
_cell.angle_beta   90.00
_cell.angle_gamma   90.00
#
_symmetry.space_group_name_H-M   'P 1'
#
loop_
_entity.id
_entity.type
_entity.pdbx_description
1 polymer ?
#
loop_
_entity_poly.entity_id
_entity_poly.type
_entity_poly.pdbx_seq_one_letter_code
_entity_poly.pdbx_strand_id
1 'polypeptide(L)'
;MASSLLGRLKAIEVDRDLLVFKILYTFVAATFASLGPFLSVIFAGRGLTPSEIGIILCARPFVFFAGAPLFSIIADRARRTRWLLLTVFVLSAVIRTLIAFIPAERFALLAFVVLTCEFFGSPVYFLIDTVVLKVLGKNSDRYGQQRLFGSIGWGLASPLVGFVVEVSDSENWYYYFQTIFLVFTVLTITFGKWPKEGADAANPNADAEAAEAPLGDAAPDREAPDASSFLDLVRLLKNPMTLMFFVSAFNNGLLMSLVSVYLFVFLRSLNGTPTLMGLTLTFTCIAEVPLFFFADRFLRRFGPGWLIVSGYVSFALRFTYYALLGNPWAVLPAELLHGVTYGIDWAAKTEYVRRISPLSRLATVQGILGAIYWGIGQGCGVLLWGFIYDALGPRKLFVIGISSVPTPGEPLAPGMGRNRVWLIGRRAGVHPPRIAPAVMSGLTALTDFCDQHLDLLAQEQEEAAAATSEAMATLSKRELILSGLIFAGLEMASSRIGLNGRFFLTFEPPRNGLFTSQSHFRPGDLVHISPDTADAETKVPAVVISLDAKSLVVSTESDLPLEIVDATFLRVSYVANSVPYQRMKGALERLKTRGINAPFAQVVFDDQTPRFFALNEQVDMLNPKLDASQQAAVRHALAAESVALIHGPPGTGKTTVVVEIIRQLVLRGERERQNNPHARPFRVLVCGPSNISVDNIAERLLPCPEVRMVRIGHSSRVMPKVQQVTLETMLYESDQGEVLRDLRREIQTNVLSLTGSKSTYGHRARAYAELRVLRRDLARREAKLLDHTLLQVPNVVLSTLSGADSRHVRSFGGPRDAASSPGGPPFDYVIIDEVSQSMEAECWLAALRGRRLILCGDPHQLPPTVTLSNPRGNAILSHTLFERLARRWSTSFVPSSPPAGVPVPGPHPDARPANDPVTMLTVQYRMNRHIAEWSNRRLYQGRIESAPAVAGHLLADVVPEPAGGGGGGGKSTQSGPLQPLLAHPLVFIDTVGCAGFEEVNPSAGAAGGPATGPPGAKRLLRQVLASESKSNPNEARLAVLLAHMLLAAGLSPDALAIISPYAQQVRQITAGLAHVQATSPPVPASHASSSPGAGQRAGRKGAGSAGRRPAKAAAAAAKKPGPGALPGPDMTRIEVGTVDGMQGREKEVIILSMVRSNDDGEVGFLADVRRLNVAITRARRLLVVIGCSATLDRDPDLATFVDHLTAHADLQTADFYPLDSLPDLPDPDALGDGN
;
A
#
# COMPACT_ATOMS: atom_id res chain seq x y z
N MET A 1 -3.36 -31.18 8.53
CA MET A 1 -2.71 -30.99 7.19
C MET A 1 -2.87 -32.20 6.26
N ALA A 2 -2.48 -33.43 6.64
CA ALA A 2 -2.55 -34.58 5.73
C ALA A 2 -3.97 -34.86 5.14
N SER A 3 -5.01 -34.73 5.97
CA SER A 3 -6.42 -34.90 5.56
C SER A 3 -6.88 -33.90 4.50
N SER A 4 -6.48 -32.63 4.58
CA SER A 4 -6.82 -31.60 3.58
C SER A 4 -6.07 -31.80 2.25
N LEU A 5 -4.93 -32.50 2.27
CA LEU A 5 -4.18 -32.88 1.08
C LEU A 5 -4.84 -34.07 0.36
N LEU A 6 -5.20 -35.11 1.11
CA LEU A 6 -5.95 -36.27 0.58
C LEU A 6 -7.35 -35.90 0.08
N GLY A 7 -8.06 -35.01 0.77
CA GLY A 7 -9.36 -34.48 0.30
C GLY A 7 -9.26 -33.72 -1.03
N ARG A 8 -8.16 -32.99 -1.26
CA ARG A 8 -7.91 -32.25 -2.51
C ARG A 8 -7.37 -33.14 -3.64
N LEU A 9 -6.68 -34.24 -3.33
CA LEU A 9 -6.28 -35.25 -4.33
C LEU A 9 -7.48 -36.01 -4.92
N LYS A 10 -8.61 -36.11 -4.20
CA LYS A 10 -9.87 -36.66 -4.74
C LYS A 10 -10.55 -35.78 -5.79
N ALA A 11 -10.13 -34.52 -5.94
CA ALA A 11 -10.69 -33.57 -6.91
C ALA A 11 -9.87 -33.45 -8.22
N ILE A 12 -8.98 -34.41 -8.50
CA ILE A 12 -8.31 -34.50 -9.81
C ILE A 12 -9.28 -35.11 -10.82
N GLU A 13 -10.20 -34.30 -11.34
CA GLU A 13 -10.90 -34.64 -12.57
C GLU A 13 -9.88 -34.76 -13.70
N VAL A 14 -9.66 -35.98 -14.18
CA VAL A 14 -8.81 -36.21 -15.34
C VAL A 14 -9.57 -35.72 -16.57
N ASP A 15 -9.29 -34.47 -16.95
CA ASP A 15 -9.64 -33.91 -18.25
C ASP A 15 -9.30 -34.96 -19.34
N ARG A 16 -10.36 -35.46 -19.97
CA ARG A 16 -10.31 -36.57 -20.94
C ARG A 16 -9.82 -36.09 -22.31
N ASP A 17 -9.93 -34.80 -22.61
CA ASP A 17 -9.49 -34.21 -23.87
C ASP A 17 -7.97 -34.00 -23.85
N LEU A 18 -7.39 -33.68 -22.69
CA LEU A 18 -5.94 -33.59 -22.50
C LEU A 18 -5.24 -34.94 -22.21
N LEU A 19 -5.99 -36.04 -22.04
CA LEU A 19 -5.44 -37.36 -21.74
C LEU A 19 -4.42 -37.85 -22.78
N VAL A 20 -4.63 -37.52 -24.07
CA VAL A 20 -3.71 -37.87 -25.16
C VAL A 20 -2.29 -37.34 -24.92
N PHE A 21 -2.14 -36.13 -24.38
CA PHE A 21 -0.84 -35.51 -24.13
C PHE A 21 -0.14 -36.12 -22.90
N LYS A 22 -0.90 -36.49 -21.87
CA LYS A 22 -0.38 -37.18 -20.67
C LYS A 22 0.21 -38.54 -21.05
N ILE A 23 -0.51 -39.30 -21.89
CA ILE A 23 -0.04 -40.58 -22.44
C ILE A 23 1.19 -40.37 -23.33
N LEU A 24 1.13 -39.37 -24.23
CA LEU A 24 2.21 -39.07 -25.17
C LEU A 24 3.53 -38.70 -24.47
N TYR A 25 3.51 -37.78 -23.49
CA TYR A 25 4.70 -37.42 -22.72
C TYR A 25 5.28 -38.64 -21.98
N THR A 26 4.43 -39.46 -21.36
CA THR A 26 4.86 -40.67 -20.63
C THR A 26 5.66 -41.62 -21.53
N PHE A 27 5.11 -42.02 -22.68
CA PHE A 27 5.76 -43.01 -23.55
C PHE A 27 6.95 -42.45 -24.35
N VAL A 28 6.89 -41.18 -24.77
CA VAL A 28 8.05 -40.50 -25.38
C VAL A 28 9.20 -40.46 -24.38
N ALA A 29 8.94 -40.06 -23.13
CA ALA A 29 9.98 -40.00 -22.10
C ALA A 29 10.54 -41.37 -21.73
N ALA A 30 9.70 -42.40 -21.61
CA ALA A 30 10.16 -43.77 -21.40
C ALA A 30 11.07 -44.27 -22.55
N THR A 31 10.75 -43.91 -23.80
CA THR A 31 11.56 -44.25 -24.99
C THR A 31 12.93 -43.54 -25.01
N PHE A 32 13.02 -42.31 -24.50
CA PHE A 32 14.30 -41.62 -24.38
C PHE A 32 15.11 -42.13 -23.17
N ALA A 33 14.45 -42.38 -22.04
CA ALA A 33 15.04 -42.90 -20.80
C ALA A 33 15.65 -44.30 -20.96
N SER A 34 15.10 -45.15 -21.82
CA SER A 34 15.57 -46.53 -22.01
C SER A 34 16.93 -46.66 -22.70
N LEU A 35 17.42 -45.61 -23.36
CA LEU A 35 18.71 -45.61 -24.07
C LEU A 35 19.62 -44.44 -23.67
N GLY A 36 19.07 -43.23 -23.50
CA GLY A 36 19.85 -41.99 -23.40
C GLY A 36 20.92 -42.00 -22.29
N PRO A 37 20.57 -42.28 -21.02
CA PRO A 37 21.51 -42.30 -19.90
C PRO A 37 22.52 -43.45 -19.94
N PHE A 38 22.17 -44.56 -20.59
CA PHE A 38 22.95 -45.81 -20.57
C PHE A 38 23.81 -46.01 -21.82
N LEU A 39 23.71 -45.11 -22.81
CA LEU A 39 24.42 -45.21 -24.09
C LEU A 39 25.95 -45.34 -23.94
N SER A 40 26.54 -44.67 -22.96
CA SER A 40 27.97 -44.78 -22.64
C SER A 40 28.37 -46.14 -22.08
N VAL A 41 27.49 -46.74 -21.25
CA VAL A 41 27.68 -48.10 -20.70
C VAL A 41 27.55 -49.14 -21.81
N ILE A 42 26.55 -48.98 -22.67
CA ILE A 42 26.30 -49.84 -23.84
C ILE A 42 27.49 -49.83 -24.81
N PHE A 43 28.02 -48.66 -25.15
CA PHE A 43 29.18 -48.60 -26.05
C PHE A 43 30.47 -49.14 -25.40
N ALA A 44 30.63 -48.97 -24.09
CA ALA A 44 31.75 -49.58 -23.36
C ALA A 44 31.65 -51.12 -23.32
N GLY A 45 30.45 -51.69 -23.15
CA GLY A 45 30.21 -53.14 -23.24
C GLY A 45 30.58 -53.72 -24.61
N ARG A 46 30.29 -52.97 -25.68
CA ARG A 46 30.66 -53.30 -27.07
C ARG A 46 32.15 -53.17 -27.40
N GLY A 47 32.98 -52.72 -26.46
CA GLY A 47 34.40 -52.54 -26.67
C GLY A 47 34.80 -51.25 -27.41
N LEU A 48 33.92 -50.25 -27.51
CA LEU A 48 34.37 -48.91 -27.96
C LEU A 48 35.32 -48.33 -26.90
N THR A 49 36.39 -47.67 -27.36
CA THR A 49 37.31 -46.97 -26.48
C THR A 49 36.64 -45.76 -25.81
N PRO A 50 37.09 -45.32 -24.62
CA PRO A 50 36.56 -44.12 -23.97
C PRO A 50 36.61 -42.87 -24.86
N SER A 51 37.64 -42.75 -25.71
CA SER A 51 37.81 -41.65 -26.67
C SER A 51 36.74 -41.66 -27.77
N GLU A 52 36.43 -42.83 -28.34
CA GLU A 52 35.37 -42.99 -29.34
C GLU A 52 33.99 -42.67 -28.76
N ILE A 53 33.72 -43.13 -27.53
CA ILE A 53 32.49 -42.79 -26.79
C ILE A 53 32.43 -41.27 -26.55
N GLY A 54 33.53 -40.64 -26.14
CA GLY A 54 33.64 -39.19 -25.95
C GLY A 54 33.33 -38.39 -27.22
N ILE A 55 33.86 -38.82 -28.37
CA ILE A 55 33.59 -38.18 -29.69
C ILE A 55 32.09 -38.22 -30.01
N ILE A 56 31.44 -39.39 -29.86
CA ILE A 56 30.00 -39.53 -30.15
C ILE A 56 29.16 -38.67 -29.19
N LEU A 57 29.46 -38.69 -27.89
CA LEU A 57 28.71 -37.93 -26.89
C LEU A 57 28.88 -36.41 -27.07
N CYS A 58 30.07 -35.95 -27.44
CA CYS A 58 30.34 -34.54 -27.74
C CYS A 58 29.64 -34.05 -29.02
N ALA A 59 29.55 -34.88 -30.06
CA ALA A 59 28.94 -34.48 -31.33
C ALA A 59 27.39 -34.38 -31.27
N ARG A 60 26.73 -35.15 -30.40
CA ARG A 60 25.26 -35.19 -30.27
C ARG A 60 24.61 -33.81 -30.04
N PRO A 61 25.05 -32.97 -29.07
CA PRO A 61 24.51 -31.63 -28.88
C PRO A 61 24.65 -30.68 -30.10
N PHE A 62 25.72 -30.77 -30.88
CA PHE A 62 25.87 -29.93 -32.08
C PHE A 62 24.87 -30.30 -33.17
N VAL A 63 24.57 -31.59 -33.31
CA VAL A 63 23.53 -32.07 -34.23
C VAL A 63 22.12 -31.70 -33.73
N PHE A 64 21.90 -31.70 -32.41
CA PHE A 64 20.68 -31.20 -31.78
C PHE A 64 20.46 -29.69 -32.04
N PHE A 65 21.53 -28.89 -31.96
CA PHE A 65 21.51 -27.45 -32.26
C PHE A 65 21.03 -27.15 -33.69
N ALA A 66 21.40 -28.00 -34.66
CA ALA A 66 20.94 -27.86 -36.04
C ALA A 66 19.51 -28.41 -36.25
N GLY A 67 19.18 -29.56 -35.66
CA GLY A 67 17.91 -30.26 -35.89
C GLY A 67 16.71 -29.55 -35.27
N ALA A 68 16.79 -29.15 -33.99
CA ALA A 68 15.63 -28.61 -33.27
C ALA A 68 15.04 -27.34 -33.92
N PRO A 69 15.81 -26.31 -34.33
CA PRO A 69 15.26 -25.14 -35.01
C PRO A 69 14.76 -25.47 -36.43
N LEU A 70 15.45 -26.34 -37.17
CA LEU A 70 15.09 -26.68 -38.54
C LEU A 70 13.69 -27.30 -38.61
N PHE A 71 13.43 -28.35 -37.85
CA PHE A 71 12.12 -29.01 -37.84
C PHE A 71 11.04 -28.14 -37.20
N SER A 72 11.37 -27.29 -36.23
CA SER A 72 10.44 -26.30 -35.69
C SER A 72 10.02 -25.24 -36.73
N ILE A 73 10.94 -24.76 -37.57
CA ILE A 73 10.62 -23.84 -38.67
C ILE A 73 9.76 -24.55 -39.73
N ILE A 74 10.02 -25.83 -39.99
CA ILE A 74 9.18 -26.66 -40.88
C ILE A 74 7.77 -26.83 -40.28
N ALA A 75 7.64 -27.02 -38.96
CA ALA A 75 6.34 -27.13 -38.29
C ALA A 75 5.48 -25.87 -38.45
N ASP A 76 6.04 -24.69 -38.13
CA ASP A 76 5.34 -23.41 -38.26
C ASP A 76 4.97 -23.08 -39.72
N ARG A 77 5.80 -23.47 -40.70
CA ARG A 77 5.49 -23.32 -42.14
C ARG A 77 4.42 -24.29 -42.63
N ALA A 78 4.52 -25.57 -42.27
CA ALA A 78 3.65 -26.62 -42.80
C ALA A 78 2.25 -26.65 -42.17
N ARG A 79 2.08 -26.05 -40.97
CA ARG A 79 0.84 -26.09 -40.16
C ARG A 79 0.26 -27.51 -39.97
N ARG A 80 1.12 -28.54 -40.04
CA ARG A 80 0.78 -29.98 -39.92
C ARG A 80 1.65 -30.66 -38.86
N THR A 81 1.78 -30.04 -37.70
CA THR A 81 2.70 -30.43 -36.62
C THR A 81 2.56 -31.90 -36.20
N ARG A 82 1.34 -32.43 -36.15
CA ARG A 82 1.07 -33.85 -35.81
C ARG A 82 1.73 -34.84 -36.78
N TRP A 83 1.65 -34.57 -38.09
CA TRP A 83 2.28 -35.43 -39.11
C TRP A 83 3.80 -35.32 -39.07
N LEU A 84 4.33 -34.09 -38.93
CA LEU A 84 5.77 -33.88 -38.79
C LEU A 84 6.33 -34.60 -37.55
N LEU A 85 5.66 -34.48 -36.40
CA LEU A 85 6.01 -35.16 -35.15
C LEU A 85 6.03 -36.69 -35.34
N LEU A 86 5.01 -37.25 -35.99
CA LEU A 86 4.97 -38.69 -36.29
C LEU A 86 6.17 -39.11 -37.16
N THR A 87 6.44 -38.38 -38.25
CA THR A 87 7.53 -38.69 -39.18
C THR A 87 8.90 -38.62 -38.49
N VAL A 88 9.22 -37.54 -37.78
CA VAL A 88 10.54 -37.39 -37.14
C VAL A 88 10.72 -38.38 -35.97
N PHE A 89 9.67 -38.67 -35.21
CA PHE A 89 9.73 -39.64 -34.11
C PHE A 89 9.92 -41.08 -34.63
N VAL A 90 9.13 -41.51 -35.63
CA VAL A 90 9.27 -42.83 -36.24
C VAL A 90 10.65 -42.98 -36.88
N LEU A 91 11.12 -41.98 -37.62
CA LEU A 91 12.43 -42.02 -38.27
C LEU A 91 13.57 -42.07 -37.23
N SER A 92 13.51 -41.24 -36.18
CA SER A 92 14.42 -41.31 -35.04
C SER A 92 14.45 -42.71 -34.42
N ALA A 93 13.29 -43.30 -34.15
CA ALA A 93 13.19 -44.58 -33.45
C ALA A 93 13.61 -45.78 -34.30
N VAL A 94 13.31 -45.79 -35.60
CA VAL A 94 13.79 -46.81 -36.56
C VAL A 94 15.31 -46.72 -36.70
N ILE A 95 15.87 -45.51 -36.88
CA ILE A 95 17.34 -45.34 -36.94
C ILE A 95 17.98 -45.76 -35.61
N ARG A 96 17.31 -45.54 -34.49
CA ARG A 96 17.76 -45.97 -33.16
C ARG A 96 17.80 -47.50 -33.00
N THR A 97 16.89 -48.26 -33.62
CA THR A 97 17.00 -49.74 -33.62
C THR A 97 18.13 -50.25 -34.51
N LEU A 98 18.55 -49.51 -35.54
CA LEU A 98 19.73 -49.89 -36.35
C LEU A 98 21.04 -49.93 -35.53
N ILE A 99 21.12 -49.19 -34.42
CA ILE A 99 22.25 -49.24 -33.47
C ILE A 99 22.46 -50.65 -32.90
N ALA A 100 21.43 -51.51 -32.89
CA ALA A 100 21.53 -52.91 -32.43
C ALA A 100 22.41 -53.77 -33.33
N PHE A 101 22.42 -53.47 -34.63
CA PHE A 101 22.95 -54.35 -35.68
C PHE A 101 24.32 -53.88 -36.22
N ILE A 102 24.91 -52.83 -35.63
CA ILE A 102 26.19 -52.26 -36.08
C ILE A 102 27.28 -52.64 -35.06
N PRO A 103 28.28 -53.46 -35.44
CA PRO A 103 29.38 -53.83 -34.55
C PRO A 103 30.32 -52.65 -34.27
N ALA A 104 30.97 -52.65 -33.11
CA ALA A 104 31.87 -51.58 -32.65
C ALA A 104 33.00 -51.26 -33.63
N GLU A 105 33.54 -52.28 -34.29
CA GLU A 105 34.57 -52.19 -35.35
C GLU A 105 34.22 -51.18 -36.46
N ARG A 106 32.92 -50.91 -36.68
CA ARG A 106 32.43 -49.95 -37.67
C ARG A 106 32.13 -48.59 -37.02
N PHE A 107 33.05 -48.09 -36.19
CA PHE A 107 32.90 -46.85 -35.42
C PHE A 107 32.31 -45.67 -36.23
N ALA A 108 32.83 -45.39 -37.43
CA ALA A 108 32.34 -44.28 -38.25
C ALA A 108 30.87 -44.44 -38.68
N LEU A 109 30.42 -45.66 -39.01
CA LEU A 109 29.03 -45.96 -39.33
C LEU A 109 28.13 -45.87 -38.09
N LEU A 110 28.61 -46.40 -36.96
CA LEU A 110 27.91 -46.33 -35.67
C LEU A 110 27.71 -44.87 -35.23
N ALA A 111 28.77 -44.06 -35.27
CA ALA A 111 28.72 -42.63 -34.98
C ALA A 111 27.75 -41.89 -35.91
N PHE A 112 27.81 -42.14 -37.23
CA PHE A 112 26.89 -41.55 -38.20
C PHE A 112 25.42 -41.87 -37.90
N VAL A 113 25.11 -43.14 -37.60
CA VAL A 113 23.74 -43.58 -37.28
C VAL A 113 23.24 -42.98 -35.96
N VAL A 114 24.08 -42.92 -34.92
CA VAL A 114 23.75 -42.29 -33.64
C VAL A 114 23.47 -40.80 -33.79
N LEU A 115 24.31 -40.08 -34.56
CA LEU A 115 24.11 -38.66 -34.81
C LEU A 115 22.87 -38.39 -35.67
N THR A 116 22.62 -39.23 -36.68
CA THR A 116 21.40 -39.14 -37.50
C THR A 116 20.14 -39.40 -36.66
N CYS A 117 20.18 -40.36 -35.73
CA CYS A 117 19.10 -40.57 -34.76
C CYS A 117 18.86 -39.30 -33.90
N GLU A 118 19.91 -38.70 -33.36
CA GLU A 118 19.79 -37.49 -32.53
C GLU A 118 19.22 -36.30 -33.32
N PHE A 119 19.59 -36.15 -34.60
CA PHE A 119 19.05 -35.11 -35.49
C PHE A 119 17.53 -35.18 -35.58
N PHE A 120 16.97 -36.35 -35.89
CA PHE A 120 15.52 -36.56 -36.00
C PHE A 120 14.81 -36.64 -34.63
N GLY A 121 15.52 -37.01 -33.56
CA GLY A 121 15.01 -37.00 -32.19
C GLY A 121 14.89 -35.60 -31.58
N SER A 122 15.78 -34.67 -31.96
CA SER A 122 15.91 -33.34 -31.35
C SER A 122 14.64 -32.47 -31.29
N PRO A 123 13.72 -32.43 -32.29
CA PRO A 123 12.53 -31.57 -32.21
C PRO A 123 11.38 -32.18 -31.38
N VAL A 124 11.42 -33.46 -31.02
CA VAL A 124 10.25 -34.21 -30.54
C VAL A 124 9.57 -33.54 -29.34
N TYR A 125 10.33 -33.22 -28.29
CA TYR A 125 9.77 -32.55 -27.11
C TYR A 125 9.23 -31.15 -27.41
N PHE A 126 9.95 -30.33 -28.18
CA PHE A 126 9.55 -28.96 -28.50
C PHE A 126 8.28 -28.89 -29.35
N LEU A 127 8.09 -29.85 -30.26
CA LEU A 127 6.87 -29.95 -31.04
C LEU A 127 5.68 -30.36 -30.16
N ILE A 128 5.86 -31.26 -29.20
CA ILE A 128 4.81 -31.64 -28.23
C ILE A 128 4.50 -30.45 -27.31
N ASP A 129 5.52 -29.83 -26.70
CA ASP A 129 5.39 -28.63 -25.86
C ASP A 129 4.63 -27.52 -26.60
N THR A 130 4.98 -27.28 -27.88
CA THR A 130 4.30 -26.27 -28.71
C THR A 130 2.83 -26.61 -28.97
N VAL A 131 2.49 -27.86 -29.32
CA VAL A 131 1.08 -28.22 -29.56
C VAL A 131 0.28 -28.13 -28.25
N VAL A 132 0.85 -28.57 -27.12
CA VAL A 132 0.20 -28.44 -25.80
C VAL A 132 -0.06 -26.98 -25.46
N LEU A 133 0.90 -26.07 -25.68
CA LEU A 133 0.70 -24.62 -25.47
C LEU A 133 -0.34 -24.01 -26.43
N LYS A 134 -0.43 -24.48 -27.67
CA LYS A 134 -1.46 -24.05 -28.65
C LYS A 134 -2.87 -24.57 -28.30
N VAL A 135 -2.97 -25.77 -27.73
CA VAL A 135 -4.24 -26.34 -27.23
C VAL A 135 -4.67 -25.66 -25.94
N LEU A 136 -3.77 -25.42 -24.99
CA LEU A 136 -4.10 -24.77 -23.72
C LEU A 136 -4.52 -23.31 -23.87
N GLY A 137 -4.06 -22.60 -24.90
CA GLY A 137 -4.56 -21.28 -25.28
C GLY A 137 -4.39 -20.22 -24.18
N LYS A 138 -5.47 -19.90 -23.47
CA LYS A 138 -5.50 -18.96 -22.32
C LYS A 138 -5.12 -19.64 -21.00
N ASN A 139 -5.28 -20.97 -20.88
CA ASN A 139 -4.95 -21.79 -19.71
C ASN A 139 -3.49 -22.33 -19.75
N SER A 140 -2.53 -21.52 -20.25
CA SER A 140 -1.14 -21.97 -20.44
C SER A 140 -0.38 -22.18 -19.13
N ASP A 141 -0.87 -21.62 -18.02
CA ASP A 141 -0.38 -21.89 -16.66
C ASP A 141 -0.47 -23.38 -16.29
N ARG A 142 -1.46 -24.10 -16.84
CA ARG A 142 -1.61 -25.56 -16.68
C ARG A 142 -0.59 -26.40 -17.47
N TYR A 143 0.37 -25.80 -18.18
CA TYR A 143 1.41 -26.53 -18.93
C TYR A 143 2.19 -27.53 -18.06
N GLY A 144 2.59 -27.13 -16.84
CA GLY A 144 3.31 -28.01 -15.91
C GLY A 144 2.55 -29.28 -15.55
N GLN A 145 1.22 -29.19 -15.39
CA GLN A 145 0.34 -30.32 -15.11
C GLN A 145 0.27 -31.34 -16.24
N GLN A 146 0.60 -30.95 -17.48
CA GLN A 146 0.76 -31.89 -18.61
C GLN A 146 2.19 -32.41 -18.70
N ARG A 147 3.19 -31.52 -18.55
CA ARG A 147 4.61 -31.85 -18.74
C ARG A 147 5.17 -32.83 -17.71
N LEU A 148 4.62 -32.86 -16.49
CA LEU A 148 5.01 -33.78 -15.40
C LEU A 148 4.88 -35.26 -15.78
N PHE A 149 3.99 -35.60 -16.72
CA PHE A 149 3.82 -36.99 -17.16
C PHE A 149 5.06 -37.50 -17.92
N GLY A 150 5.87 -36.59 -18.49
CA GLY A 150 7.18 -36.94 -19.03
C GLY A 150 8.16 -37.35 -17.92
N SER A 151 8.18 -36.63 -16.79
CA SER A 151 8.99 -37.00 -15.63
C SER A 151 8.53 -38.33 -15.00
N ILE A 152 7.23 -38.61 -14.98
CA ILE A 152 6.70 -39.94 -14.57
C ILE A 152 7.22 -41.04 -15.52
N GLY A 153 7.10 -40.85 -16.84
CA GLY A 153 7.58 -41.83 -17.82
C GLY A 153 9.09 -42.09 -17.73
N TRP A 154 9.88 -41.03 -17.53
CA TRP A 154 11.33 -41.13 -17.33
C TRP A 154 11.67 -41.85 -16.02
N GLY A 155 11.12 -41.39 -14.89
CA GLY A 155 11.45 -41.90 -13.55
C GLY A 155 11.00 -43.34 -13.28
N LEU A 156 10.00 -43.84 -14.02
CA LEU A 156 9.60 -45.25 -14.00
C LEU A 156 10.49 -46.12 -14.92
N ALA A 157 10.87 -45.62 -16.09
CA ALA A 157 11.68 -46.39 -17.04
C ALA A 157 13.14 -46.52 -16.61
N SER A 158 13.77 -45.42 -16.16
CA SER A 158 15.20 -45.40 -15.78
C SER A 158 15.66 -46.46 -14.76
N PRO A 159 14.95 -46.74 -13.64
CA PRO A 159 15.39 -47.75 -12.68
C PRO A 159 15.16 -49.18 -13.17
N LEU A 160 14.07 -49.44 -13.90
CA LEU A 160 13.82 -50.73 -14.56
C LEU A 160 14.93 -51.06 -15.56
N VAL A 161 15.26 -50.08 -16.41
CA VAL A 161 16.34 -50.15 -17.39
C VAL A 161 17.68 -50.37 -16.66
N GLY A 162 18.02 -49.58 -15.65
CA GLY A 162 19.25 -49.71 -14.88
C GLY A 162 19.43 -51.06 -14.16
N PHE A 163 18.34 -51.62 -13.60
CA PHE A 163 18.36 -52.96 -13.00
C PHE A 163 18.59 -54.06 -14.05
N VAL A 164 17.96 -53.95 -15.22
CA VAL A 164 18.16 -54.92 -16.31
C VAL A 164 19.57 -54.80 -16.92
N VAL A 165 20.20 -53.61 -16.96
CA VAL A 165 21.65 -53.47 -17.26
C VAL A 165 22.49 -54.33 -16.31
N GLU A 166 22.17 -54.30 -15.02
CA GLU A 166 23.00 -54.91 -13.97
C GLU A 166 22.86 -56.44 -13.88
N VAL A 167 21.71 -56.98 -14.30
CA VAL A 167 21.38 -58.42 -14.17
C VAL A 167 21.42 -59.18 -15.52
N SER A 168 21.55 -58.50 -16.66
CA SER A 168 21.51 -59.13 -17.99
C SER A 168 22.83 -59.09 -18.76
N ASP A 169 23.35 -60.26 -19.12
CA ASP A 169 24.51 -60.42 -20.02
C ASP A 169 24.23 -59.99 -21.48
N SER A 170 22.96 -59.73 -21.85
CA SER A 170 22.59 -59.44 -23.23
C SER A 170 22.32 -57.95 -23.46
N GLU A 171 23.13 -57.29 -24.29
CA GLU A 171 22.92 -55.90 -24.68
C GLU A 171 21.70 -55.64 -25.60
N ASN A 172 20.74 -56.56 -25.71
CA ASN A 172 19.60 -56.39 -26.61
C ASN A 172 18.31 -55.90 -25.90
N TRP A 173 18.24 -55.98 -24.57
CA TRP A 173 17.00 -55.74 -23.83
C TRP A 173 16.47 -54.30 -23.96
N TYR A 174 17.34 -53.28 -24.07
CA TYR A 174 16.89 -51.89 -24.20
C TYR A 174 16.25 -51.59 -25.55
N TYR A 175 16.59 -52.30 -26.62
CA TYR A 175 15.86 -52.21 -27.90
C TYR A 175 14.44 -52.76 -27.78
N TYR A 176 14.22 -53.80 -26.96
CA TYR A 176 12.87 -54.30 -26.70
C TYR A 176 12.03 -53.27 -25.92
N PHE A 177 12.53 -52.69 -24.83
CA PHE A 177 11.82 -51.61 -24.12
C PHE A 177 11.54 -50.41 -25.03
N GLN A 178 12.54 -49.98 -25.82
CA GLN A 178 12.38 -48.90 -26.77
C GLN A 178 11.29 -49.23 -27.82
N THR A 179 11.25 -50.46 -28.34
CA THR A 179 10.25 -50.89 -29.31
C THR A 179 8.84 -50.93 -28.69
N ILE A 180 8.71 -51.38 -27.45
CA ILE A 180 7.44 -51.37 -26.70
C ILE A 180 6.91 -49.93 -26.56
N PHE A 181 7.74 -49.01 -26.05
CA PHE A 181 7.33 -47.61 -25.85
C PHE A 181 7.15 -46.83 -27.17
N LEU A 182 7.90 -47.19 -28.23
CA LEU A 182 7.69 -46.72 -29.60
C LEU A 182 6.29 -47.08 -30.11
N VAL A 183 5.87 -48.34 -29.98
CA VAL A 183 4.54 -48.79 -30.44
C VAL A 183 3.44 -47.99 -29.72
N PHE A 184 3.49 -47.88 -28.39
CA PHE A 184 2.51 -47.06 -27.66
C PHE A 184 2.52 -45.58 -28.06
N THR A 185 3.69 -45.01 -28.34
CA THR A 185 3.81 -43.61 -28.81
C THR A 185 3.19 -43.44 -30.20
N VAL A 186 3.49 -44.33 -31.15
CA VAL A 186 2.94 -44.30 -32.51
C VAL A 186 1.43 -44.48 -32.50
N LEU A 187 0.91 -45.41 -31.69
CA LEU A 187 -0.54 -45.59 -31.49
C LEU A 187 -1.18 -44.31 -30.92
N THR A 188 -0.53 -43.64 -29.97
CA THR A 188 -1.04 -42.40 -29.36
C THR A 188 -1.06 -41.23 -30.35
N ILE A 189 0.00 -41.05 -31.15
CA ILE A 189 0.04 -40.00 -32.18
C ILE A 189 -0.96 -40.29 -33.31
N THR A 190 -1.13 -41.55 -33.70
CA THR A 190 -1.96 -41.96 -34.85
C THR A 190 -3.45 -42.03 -34.51
N PHE A 191 -3.82 -42.72 -33.43
CA PHE A 191 -5.22 -42.99 -33.06
C PHE A 191 -5.74 -42.14 -31.90
N GLY A 192 -4.88 -41.41 -31.20
CA GLY A 192 -5.30 -40.46 -30.17
C GLY A 192 -6.26 -39.41 -30.73
N LYS A 193 -7.25 -39.01 -29.91
CA LYS A 193 -8.09 -37.84 -30.16
C LYS A 193 -7.33 -36.59 -29.70
N TRP A 194 -6.89 -35.76 -30.65
CA TRP A 194 -6.20 -34.50 -30.36
C TRP A 194 -7.25 -33.37 -30.33
N PRO A 195 -7.32 -32.55 -29.26
CA PRO A 195 -8.14 -31.35 -29.24
C PRO A 195 -7.80 -30.41 -30.40
N LYS A 196 -8.77 -29.59 -30.84
CA LYS A 196 -8.49 -28.54 -31.84
C LYS A 196 -7.62 -27.44 -31.20
N GLU A 197 -6.72 -26.84 -31.97
CA GLU A 197 -6.00 -25.64 -31.53
C GLU A 197 -7.02 -24.54 -31.19
N GLY A 198 -6.95 -23.97 -29.98
CA GLY A 198 -7.93 -22.99 -29.50
C GLY A 198 -9.31 -23.54 -29.12
N ALA A 199 -9.50 -24.86 -28.98
CA ALA A 199 -10.67 -25.38 -28.27
C ALA A 199 -10.51 -25.17 -26.76
N ASP A 200 -11.48 -24.50 -26.14
CA ASP A 200 -11.56 -24.38 -24.69
C ASP A 200 -11.71 -25.78 -24.07
N ALA A 201 -10.60 -26.34 -23.59
CA ALA A 201 -10.59 -27.63 -22.89
C ALA A 201 -11.50 -27.54 -21.67
N ALA A 202 -12.58 -28.32 -21.69
CA ALA A 202 -13.72 -28.14 -20.79
C ALA A 202 -13.32 -28.39 -19.33
N ASN A 203 -13.37 -27.35 -18.51
CA ASN A 203 -13.27 -27.44 -17.07
C ASN A 203 -14.69 -27.43 -16.47
N PRO A 204 -15.21 -28.54 -15.91
CA PRO A 204 -16.53 -28.59 -15.30
C PRO A 204 -16.73 -27.60 -14.13
N ASN A 205 -15.63 -27.05 -13.60
CA ASN A 205 -15.62 -26.11 -12.47
C ASN A 205 -15.26 -24.66 -12.89
N ALA A 206 -15.25 -24.34 -14.19
CA ALA A 206 -14.89 -22.99 -14.68
C ALA A 206 -15.80 -21.88 -14.14
N ASP A 207 -17.10 -22.16 -14.00
CA ASP A 207 -18.10 -21.16 -13.59
C ASP A 207 -17.98 -20.76 -12.10
N ALA A 208 -17.18 -21.48 -11.31
CA ALA A 208 -16.90 -21.16 -9.90
C ALA A 208 -15.59 -20.38 -9.70
N GLU A 209 -14.50 -20.73 -10.41
CA GLU A 209 -13.20 -20.05 -10.24
C GLU A 209 -13.02 -18.81 -11.13
N ALA A 210 -13.82 -18.64 -12.19
CA ALA A 210 -13.74 -17.46 -13.07
C ALA A 210 -14.22 -16.14 -12.41
N ALA A 211 -14.78 -16.19 -11.20
CA ALA A 211 -15.29 -15.04 -10.48
C ALA A 211 -14.23 -14.27 -9.64
N GLU A 212 -13.07 -14.86 -9.36
CA GLU A 212 -12.09 -14.31 -8.39
C GLU A 212 -10.69 -14.00 -8.96
N ALA A 213 -10.49 -14.08 -10.28
CA ALA A 213 -9.21 -13.70 -10.91
C ALA A 213 -9.11 -12.18 -11.16
N PRO A 214 -8.08 -11.47 -10.66
CA PRO A 214 -7.86 -10.07 -11.01
C PRO A 214 -7.54 -9.89 -12.51
N LEU A 215 -8.35 -9.11 -13.21
CA LEU A 215 -8.14 -8.75 -14.61
C LEU A 215 -6.86 -7.90 -14.79
N GLY A 216 -5.78 -8.56 -15.22
CA GLY A 216 -4.52 -7.94 -15.64
C GLY A 216 -3.73 -8.91 -16.54
N ASP A 217 -3.18 -8.39 -17.64
CA ASP A 217 -2.32 -9.09 -18.61
C ASP A 217 -2.96 -10.22 -19.44
N ALA A 218 -4.20 -10.03 -19.88
CA ALA A 218 -4.62 -10.56 -21.18
C ALA A 218 -3.98 -9.70 -22.28
N ALA A 219 -2.94 -10.22 -22.94
CA ALA A 219 -2.42 -9.60 -24.16
C ALA A 219 -3.56 -9.51 -25.20
N PRO A 220 -3.72 -8.39 -25.93
CA PRO A 220 -4.82 -8.24 -26.87
C PRO A 220 -4.70 -9.29 -27.97
N ASP A 221 -5.80 -10.01 -28.21
CA ASP A 221 -5.99 -10.90 -29.36
C ASP A 221 -5.88 -10.05 -30.64
N ARG A 222 -4.65 -9.89 -31.16
CA ARG A 222 -4.38 -9.20 -32.41
C ARG A 222 -4.76 -10.11 -33.56
N GLU A 223 -5.71 -9.66 -34.38
CA GLU A 223 -5.95 -10.18 -35.72
C GLU A 223 -4.61 -10.31 -36.47
N ALA A 224 -4.41 -11.45 -37.12
CA ALA A 224 -3.10 -11.83 -37.64
C ALA A 224 -2.66 -10.88 -38.77
N PRO A 225 -1.55 -10.13 -38.61
CA PRO A 225 -0.92 -9.46 -39.73
C PRO A 225 -0.35 -10.49 -40.70
N ASP A 226 -0.30 -10.11 -41.97
CA ASP A 226 0.02 -11.01 -43.07
C ASP A 226 1.43 -11.63 -42.99
N ALA A 227 1.64 -12.74 -43.69
CA ALA A 227 2.78 -13.63 -43.48
C ALA A 227 4.11 -13.15 -44.09
N SER A 228 4.69 -12.06 -43.58
CA SER A 228 6.12 -11.73 -43.71
C SER A 228 6.55 -10.79 -42.57
N SER A 229 7.68 -10.99 -41.88
CA SER A 229 8.99 -11.27 -42.47
C SER A 229 9.94 -12.10 -41.57
N PHE A 230 11.05 -12.59 -42.14
CA PHE A 230 12.18 -13.13 -41.36
C PHE A 230 12.83 -12.05 -40.46
N LEU A 231 12.73 -10.77 -40.86
CA LEU A 231 13.29 -9.64 -40.11
C LEU A 231 12.63 -9.46 -38.74
N ASP A 232 11.37 -9.85 -38.55
CA ASP A 232 10.68 -9.72 -37.25
C ASP A 232 11.17 -10.74 -36.22
N LEU A 233 11.50 -11.96 -36.67
CA LEU A 233 12.22 -12.93 -35.85
C LEU A 233 13.64 -12.42 -35.51
N VAL A 234 14.35 -11.84 -36.48
CA VAL A 234 15.68 -11.24 -36.24
C VAL A 234 15.60 -10.05 -35.29
N ARG A 235 14.56 -9.21 -35.37
CA ARG A 235 14.29 -8.11 -34.41
C ARG A 235 14.02 -8.64 -33.00
N LEU A 236 13.22 -9.70 -32.88
CA LEU A 236 12.93 -10.35 -31.60
C LEU A 236 14.22 -10.90 -30.94
N LEU A 237 15.07 -11.57 -31.72
CA LEU A 237 16.34 -12.13 -31.25
C LEU A 237 17.40 -11.06 -30.94
N LYS A 238 17.34 -9.90 -31.61
CA LYS A 238 18.20 -8.73 -31.33
C LYS A 238 17.75 -7.88 -30.15
N ASN A 239 16.59 -8.15 -29.54
CA ASN A 239 16.17 -7.46 -28.33
C ASN A 239 17.14 -7.84 -27.17
N PRO A 240 17.74 -6.89 -26.45
CA PRO A 240 18.75 -7.18 -25.43
C PRO A 240 18.20 -8.07 -24.29
N MET A 241 16.91 -7.98 -23.99
CA MET A 241 16.26 -8.83 -22.99
C MET A 241 16.14 -10.26 -23.50
N THR A 242 15.71 -10.45 -24.75
CA THR A 242 15.68 -11.78 -25.41
C THR A 242 17.08 -12.39 -25.52
N LEU A 243 18.10 -11.57 -25.79
CA LEU A 243 19.48 -12.04 -25.85
C LEU A 243 19.98 -12.52 -24.48
N MET A 244 19.71 -11.77 -23.40
CA MET A 244 20.01 -12.19 -22.02
C MET A 244 19.34 -13.53 -21.67
N PHE A 245 18.06 -13.73 -22.02
CA PHE A 245 17.37 -15.01 -21.82
C PHE A 245 18.12 -16.18 -22.44
N PHE A 246 18.57 -16.02 -23.69
CA PHE A 246 19.29 -17.07 -24.39
C PHE A 246 20.71 -17.28 -23.87
N VAL A 247 21.39 -16.24 -23.39
CA VAL A 247 22.67 -16.38 -22.66
C VAL A 247 22.48 -17.14 -21.35
N SER A 248 21.38 -16.89 -20.61
CA SER A 248 21.03 -17.71 -19.44
C SER A 248 20.70 -19.15 -19.81
N ALA A 249 19.92 -19.39 -20.88
CA ALA A 249 19.63 -20.73 -21.37
C ALA A 249 20.92 -21.50 -21.74
N PHE A 250 21.87 -20.85 -22.40
CA PHE A 250 23.20 -21.38 -22.73
C PHE A 250 23.97 -21.76 -21.46
N ASN A 251 24.11 -20.82 -20.51
CA ASN A 251 24.82 -21.07 -19.24
C ASN A 251 24.18 -22.21 -18.44
N ASN A 252 22.85 -22.30 -18.42
CA ASN A 252 22.15 -23.37 -17.72
C ASN A 252 22.37 -24.74 -18.39
N GLY A 253 22.37 -24.80 -19.74
CA GLY A 253 22.78 -26.00 -20.48
C GLY A 253 24.23 -26.43 -20.21
N LEU A 254 25.14 -25.45 -20.11
CA LEU A 254 26.55 -25.69 -19.74
C LEU A 254 26.68 -26.28 -18.32
N LEU A 255 25.95 -25.75 -17.33
CA LEU A 255 25.92 -26.33 -15.97
C LEU A 255 25.22 -27.71 -15.93
N MET A 256 24.16 -27.91 -16.72
CA MET A 256 23.48 -29.20 -16.82
C MET A 256 24.38 -30.31 -17.36
N SER A 257 25.29 -30.01 -18.30
CA SER A 257 26.24 -31.02 -18.79
C SER A 257 27.15 -31.60 -17.70
N LEU A 258 27.47 -30.79 -16.68
CA LEU A 258 28.24 -31.20 -15.50
C LEU A 258 27.48 -32.29 -14.72
N VAL A 259 26.18 -32.12 -14.53
CA VAL A 259 25.30 -33.13 -13.94
C VAL A 259 25.11 -34.33 -14.88
N SER A 260 24.67 -34.08 -16.12
CA SER A 260 24.17 -35.14 -17.02
C SER A 260 25.26 -36.06 -17.58
N VAL A 261 26.52 -35.66 -17.52
CA VAL A 261 27.67 -36.46 -17.99
C VAL A 261 28.60 -36.81 -16.84
N TYR A 262 29.11 -35.83 -16.10
CA TYR A 262 30.21 -36.06 -15.15
C TYR A 262 29.78 -36.61 -13.79
N LEU A 263 28.51 -36.46 -13.40
CA LEU A 263 28.02 -37.06 -12.15
C LEU A 263 28.13 -38.59 -12.16
N PHE A 264 27.73 -39.26 -13.24
CA PHE A 264 27.79 -40.73 -13.31
C PHE A 264 29.22 -41.25 -13.40
N VAL A 265 30.11 -40.52 -14.10
CA VAL A 265 31.56 -40.81 -14.12
C VAL A 265 32.13 -40.71 -12.70
N PHE A 266 31.78 -39.67 -11.94
CA PHE A 266 32.21 -39.49 -10.56
C PHE A 266 31.61 -40.56 -9.62
N LEU A 267 30.32 -40.88 -9.71
CA LEU A 267 29.71 -41.95 -8.90
C LEU A 267 30.37 -43.30 -9.17
N ARG A 268 30.75 -43.60 -10.42
CA ARG A 268 31.51 -44.81 -10.75
C ARG A 268 32.91 -44.82 -10.12
N SER A 269 33.57 -43.65 -10.05
CA SER A 269 34.85 -43.51 -9.32
C SER A 269 34.72 -43.69 -7.80
N LEU A 270 33.50 -43.60 -7.25
CA LEU A 270 33.15 -43.90 -5.87
C LEU A 270 32.50 -45.30 -5.71
N ASN A 271 32.69 -46.22 -6.67
CA ASN A 271 32.12 -47.57 -6.68
C ASN A 271 30.57 -47.65 -6.73
N GLY A 272 29.89 -46.63 -7.25
CA GLY A 272 28.44 -46.65 -7.48
C GLY A 272 28.01 -47.61 -8.61
N THR A 273 26.92 -48.36 -8.40
CA THR A 273 26.40 -49.36 -9.35
C THR A 273 25.47 -48.76 -10.43
N PRO A 274 25.23 -49.47 -11.56
CA PRO A 274 24.24 -49.06 -12.56
C PRO A 274 22.82 -48.88 -12.00
N THR A 275 22.39 -49.74 -11.06
CA THR A 275 21.10 -49.58 -10.37
C THR A 275 21.05 -48.29 -9.57
N LEU A 276 22.12 -47.89 -8.87
CA LEU A 276 22.18 -46.60 -8.20
C LEU A 276 22.05 -45.44 -9.21
N MET A 277 22.72 -45.51 -10.36
CA MET A 277 22.56 -44.50 -11.43
C MET A 277 21.11 -44.42 -11.93
N GLY A 278 20.44 -45.57 -12.13
CA GLY A 278 19.01 -45.63 -12.43
C GLY A 278 18.13 -44.98 -11.36
N LEU A 279 18.41 -45.25 -10.08
CA LEU A 279 17.72 -44.66 -8.92
C LEU A 279 17.94 -43.14 -8.80
N THR A 280 19.12 -42.62 -9.16
CA THR A 280 19.34 -41.15 -9.16
C THR A 280 18.33 -40.44 -10.05
N LEU A 281 18.06 -40.99 -11.24
CA LEU A 281 17.07 -40.45 -12.20
C LEU A 281 15.62 -40.59 -11.69
N THR A 282 15.32 -41.61 -10.89
CA THR A 282 14.03 -41.69 -10.19
C THR A 282 13.90 -40.58 -9.14
N PHE A 283 14.97 -40.26 -8.40
CA PHE A 283 14.96 -39.18 -7.40
C PHE A 283 14.83 -37.78 -8.02
N THR A 284 15.39 -37.54 -9.22
CA THR A 284 15.11 -36.28 -9.95
C THR A 284 13.62 -36.16 -10.26
N CYS A 285 13.02 -37.24 -10.77
CA CYS A 285 11.61 -37.29 -11.14
C CYS A 285 10.67 -37.14 -9.93
N ILE A 286 11.02 -37.71 -8.78
CA ILE A 286 10.28 -37.53 -7.50
C ILE A 286 10.19 -36.05 -7.11
N ALA A 287 11.24 -35.25 -7.37
CA ALA A 287 11.21 -33.81 -7.12
C ALA A 287 10.56 -33.00 -8.26
N GLU A 288 10.73 -33.41 -9.52
CA GLU A 288 10.11 -32.75 -10.67
C GLU A 288 8.58 -32.82 -10.64
N VAL A 289 7.98 -33.98 -10.34
CA VAL A 289 6.51 -34.18 -10.38
C VAL A 289 5.72 -33.14 -9.54
N PRO A 290 5.99 -32.93 -8.24
CA PRO A 290 5.27 -31.93 -7.45
C PRO A 290 5.59 -30.49 -7.89
N LEU A 291 6.81 -30.22 -8.35
CA LEU A 291 7.23 -28.87 -8.74
C LEU A 291 6.69 -28.45 -10.12
N PHE A 292 6.53 -29.39 -11.06
CA PHE A 292 5.73 -29.17 -12.27
C PHE A 292 4.23 -29.07 -11.98
N PHE A 293 3.70 -29.87 -11.05
CA PHE A 293 2.27 -29.82 -10.69
C PHE A 293 1.84 -28.47 -10.12
N PHE A 294 2.70 -27.84 -9.31
CA PHE A 294 2.47 -26.50 -8.72
C PHE A 294 3.16 -25.36 -9.48
N ALA A 295 3.69 -25.60 -10.69
CA ALA A 295 4.44 -24.61 -11.46
C ALA A 295 3.63 -23.33 -11.73
N ASP A 296 2.31 -23.46 -11.93
CA ASP A 296 1.36 -22.35 -12.09
C ASP A 296 1.40 -21.38 -10.90
N ARG A 297 1.48 -21.91 -9.66
CA ARG A 297 1.51 -21.12 -8.42
C ARG A 297 2.84 -20.42 -8.26
N PHE A 298 3.93 -21.12 -8.54
CA PHE A 298 5.27 -20.56 -8.52
C PHE A 298 5.43 -19.44 -9.57
N LEU A 299 4.94 -19.66 -10.79
CA LEU A 299 4.95 -18.67 -11.87
C LEU A 299 4.12 -17.43 -11.52
N ARG A 300 2.92 -17.60 -10.96
CA ARG A 300 2.09 -16.48 -10.49
C ARG A 300 2.70 -15.74 -9.29
N ARG A 301 3.38 -16.44 -8.36
CA ARG A 301 3.89 -15.86 -7.11
C ARG A 301 5.24 -15.14 -7.26
N PHE A 302 6.13 -15.65 -8.11
CA PHE A 302 7.52 -15.19 -8.24
C PHE A 302 7.88 -14.68 -9.65
N GLY A 303 7.13 -15.07 -10.68
CA GLY A 303 7.44 -14.77 -12.08
C GLY A 303 8.57 -15.63 -12.66
N PRO A 304 8.64 -15.82 -13.99
CA PRO A 304 9.58 -16.75 -14.61
C PRO A 304 11.06 -16.39 -14.35
N GLY A 305 11.40 -15.11 -14.23
CA GLY A 305 12.80 -14.69 -14.01
C GLY A 305 13.40 -15.15 -12.68
N TRP A 306 12.64 -15.04 -11.58
CA TRP A 306 13.10 -15.52 -10.26
C TRP A 306 13.21 -17.03 -10.18
N LEU A 307 12.35 -17.74 -10.90
CA LEU A 307 12.37 -19.20 -10.97
C LEU A 307 13.62 -19.71 -11.69
N ILE A 308 14.01 -19.10 -12.81
CA ILE A 308 15.28 -19.38 -13.50
C ILE A 308 16.47 -19.14 -12.57
N VAL A 309 16.47 -18.04 -11.80
CA VAL A 309 17.55 -17.74 -10.85
C VAL A 309 17.58 -18.68 -9.64
N SER A 310 16.42 -19.15 -9.17
CA SER A 310 16.37 -20.20 -8.14
C SER A 310 17.05 -21.48 -8.62
N GLY A 311 16.95 -21.81 -9.92
CA GLY A 311 17.70 -22.91 -10.55
C GLY A 311 19.22 -22.76 -10.40
N TYR A 312 19.79 -21.58 -10.65
CA TYR A 312 21.22 -21.33 -10.45
C TYR A 312 21.67 -21.54 -8.99
N VAL A 313 20.91 -21.02 -8.02
CA VAL A 313 21.20 -21.24 -6.59
C VAL A 313 21.16 -22.73 -6.26
N SER A 314 20.18 -23.48 -6.80
CA SER A 314 20.11 -24.93 -6.63
C SER A 314 21.27 -25.69 -7.31
N PHE A 315 21.83 -25.22 -8.43
CA PHE A 315 23.07 -25.79 -9.01
C PHE A 315 24.26 -25.62 -8.06
N ALA A 316 24.46 -24.42 -7.49
CA ALA A 316 25.56 -24.17 -6.56
C ALA A 316 25.47 -25.09 -5.32
N LEU A 317 24.26 -25.27 -4.78
CA LEU A 317 24.02 -26.21 -3.66
C LEU A 317 24.29 -27.67 -4.07
N ARG A 318 23.82 -28.12 -5.24
CA ARG A 318 24.09 -29.48 -5.76
C ARG A 318 25.58 -29.73 -5.96
N PHE A 319 26.30 -28.82 -6.59
CA PHE A 319 27.74 -28.96 -6.83
C PHE A 319 28.55 -28.92 -5.53
N THR A 320 28.16 -28.09 -4.56
CA THR A 320 28.72 -28.12 -3.21
C THR A 320 28.53 -29.49 -2.57
N TYR A 321 27.34 -30.08 -2.68
CA TYR A 321 27.05 -31.42 -2.17
C TYR A 321 27.91 -32.49 -2.87
N TYR A 322 27.99 -32.45 -4.21
CA TYR A 322 28.78 -33.41 -4.99
C TYR A 322 30.28 -33.33 -4.66
N ALA A 323 30.85 -32.14 -4.52
CA ALA A 323 32.25 -31.97 -4.12
C ALA A 323 32.58 -32.67 -2.77
N LEU A 324 31.59 -32.75 -1.87
CA LEU A 324 31.68 -33.35 -0.54
C LEU A 324 31.28 -34.84 -0.49
N LEU A 325 30.77 -35.44 -1.58
CA LEU A 325 30.34 -36.86 -1.57
C LEU A 325 31.50 -37.80 -1.23
N GLY A 326 31.36 -38.57 -0.15
CA GLY A 326 32.26 -39.69 0.18
C GLY A 326 31.67 -41.06 -0.16
N ASN A 327 30.35 -41.21 -0.07
CA ASN A 327 29.61 -42.44 -0.36
C ASN A 327 28.72 -42.19 -1.60
N PRO A 328 28.73 -43.08 -2.62
CA PRO A 328 27.94 -42.88 -3.83
C PRO A 328 26.43 -42.83 -3.56
N TRP A 329 25.91 -43.57 -2.58
CA TRP A 329 24.48 -43.56 -2.22
C TRP A 329 24.00 -42.24 -1.62
N ALA A 330 24.92 -41.44 -1.06
CA ALA A 330 24.59 -40.12 -0.53
C ALA A 330 24.22 -39.09 -1.62
N VAL A 331 24.28 -39.45 -2.91
CA VAL A 331 23.82 -38.58 -4.01
C VAL A 331 22.30 -38.38 -4.03
N LEU A 332 21.52 -39.36 -3.56
CA LEU A 332 20.06 -39.38 -3.74
C LEU A 332 19.33 -38.15 -3.13
N PRO A 333 19.69 -37.65 -1.92
CA PRO A 333 19.11 -36.40 -1.40
C PRO A 333 19.46 -35.17 -2.24
N ALA A 334 20.64 -35.12 -2.87
CA ALA A 334 21.05 -33.99 -3.71
C ALA A 334 20.25 -33.93 -5.02
N GLU A 335 19.78 -35.08 -5.53
CA GLU A 335 18.90 -35.15 -6.70
C GLU A 335 17.51 -34.56 -6.45
N LEU A 336 17.07 -34.40 -5.20
CA LEU A 336 15.80 -33.71 -4.91
C LEU A 336 15.84 -32.21 -5.27
N LEU A 337 17.03 -31.61 -5.41
CA LEU A 337 17.17 -30.25 -5.94
C LEU A 337 16.94 -30.19 -7.47
N HIS A 338 16.87 -31.32 -8.17
CA HIS A 338 16.67 -31.37 -9.62
C HIS A 338 15.34 -30.77 -10.07
N GLY A 339 14.27 -30.95 -9.27
CA GLY A 339 12.98 -30.34 -9.56
C GLY A 339 13.00 -28.81 -9.57
N VAL A 340 13.99 -28.17 -8.93
CA VAL A 340 14.22 -26.71 -9.03
C VAL A 340 15.15 -26.38 -10.21
N THR A 341 16.27 -27.08 -10.35
CA THR A 341 17.24 -26.81 -11.45
C THR A 341 16.69 -27.08 -12.84
N TYR A 342 15.67 -27.95 -12.95
CA TYR A 342 15.06 -28.33 -14.22
C TYR A 342 13.52 -28.19 -14.22
N GLY A 343 12.79 -28.73 -13.25
CA GLY A 343 11.31 -28.74 -13.29
C GLY A 343 10.68 -27.34 -13.33
N ILE A 344 10.95 -26.54 -12.29
CA ILE A 344 10.53 -25.14 -12.20
C ILE A 344 11.18 -24.27 -13.28
N ASP A 345 12.49 -24.43 -13.50
CA ASP A 345 13.27 -23.65 -14.46
C ASP A 345 12.77 -23.84 -15.92
N TRP A 346 12.47 -25.07 -16.33
CA TRP A 346 11.93 -25.39 -17.66
C TRP A 346 10.53 -24.81 -17.84
N ALA A 347 9.64 -24.98 -16.85
CA ALA A 347 8.31 -24.37 -16.89
C ALA A 347 8.38 -22.84 -17.05
N ALA A 348 9.33 -22.19 -16.34
CA ALA A 348 9.59 -20.76 -16.45
C ALA A 348 10.16 -20.34 -17.81
N LYS A 349 11.10 -21.08 -18.39
CA LYS A 349 11.65 -20.80 -19.72
C LYS A 349 10.62 -20.98 -20.83
N THR A 350 9.79 -22.02 -20.73
CA THR A 350 8.72 -22.31 -21.69
C THR A 350 7.62 -21.24 -21.67
N GLU A 351 7.19 -20.81 -20.49
CA GLU A 351 6.27 -19.67 -20.33
C GLU A 351 6.90 -18.34 -20.76
N TYR A 352 8.20 -18.12 -20.53
CA TYR A 352 8.89 -16.92 -21.01
C TYR A 352 8.94 -16.87 -22.55
N VAL A 353 9.29 -17.99 -23.21
CA VAL A 353 9.25 -18.10 -24.68
C VAL A 353 7.86 -17.79 -25.23
N ARG A 354 6.79 -18.34 -24.62
CA ARG A 354 5.41 -18.02 -25.00
C ARG A 354 5.13 -16.51 -24.94
N ARG A 355 5.57 -15.81 -23.88
CA ARG A 355 5.35 -14.35 -23.72
C ARG A 355 6.05 -13.50 -24.76
N ILE A 356 7.21 -13.92 -25.27
CA ILE A 356 8.00 -13.14 -26.24
C ILE A 356 7.71 -13.51 -27.70
N SER A 357 7.10 -14.67 -27.97
CA SER A 357 6.89 -15.18 -29.33
C SER A 357 5.41 -15.06 -29.78
N PRO A 358 5.13 -14.64 -31.02
CA PRO A 358 3.78 -14.75 -31.58
C PRO A 358 3.44 -16.23 -31.79
N LEU A 359 2.16 -16.62 -31.60
CA LEU A 359 1.70 -18.02 -31.69
C LEU A 359 2.02 -18.70 -33.03
N SER A 360 2.16 -17.93 -34.11
CA SER A 360 2.56 -18.38 -35.45
C SER A 360 4.05 -18.73 -35.60
N ARG A 361 4.87 -18.42 -34.58
CA ARG A 361 6.32 -18.71 -34.52
C ARG A 361 6.73 -19.44 -33.23
N LEU A 362 5.77 -19.89 -32.44
CA LEU A 362 6.02 -20.51 -31.14
C LEU A 362 6.92 -21.75 -31.25
N ALA A 363 6.74 -22.59 -32.28
CA ALA A 363 7.61 -23.74 -32.49
C ALA A 363 9.04 -23.29 -32.76
N THR A 364 9.21 -22.31 -33.65
CA THR A 364 10.52 -21.76 -34.03
C THR A 364 11.29 -21.25 -32.81
N VAL A 365 10.66 -20.46 -31.93
CA VAL A 365 11.34 -19.90 -30.75
C VAL A 365 11.60 -20.97 -29.67
N GLN A 366 10.71 -21.95 -29.52
CA GLN A 366 10.96 -23.13 -28.67
C GLN A 366 12.14 -23.98 -29.19
N GLY A 367 12.22 -24.21 -30.49
CA GLY A 367 13.34 -24.92 -31.12
C GLY A 367 14.68 -24.20 -30.94
N ILE A 368 14.68 -22.86 -30.98
CA ILE A 368 15.87 -22.04 -30.68
C ILE A 368 16.28 -22.16 -29.21
N LEU A 369 15.33 -22.13 -28.25
CA LEU A 369 15.60 -22.40 -26.84
C LEU A 369 16.24 -23.79 -26.65
N GLY A 370 15.68 -24.81 -27.29
CA GLY A 370 16.21 -26.17 -27.28
C GLY A 370 17.63 -26.28 -27.81
N ALA A 371 17.88 -25.69 -28.98
CA ALA A 371 19.20 -25.65 -29.60
C ALA A 371 20.25 -24.97 -28.71
N ILE A 372 19.87 -23.91 -27.99
CA ILE A 372 20.79 -23.16 -27.14
C ILE A 372 21.09 -23.89 -25.82
N TYR A 373 20.08 -24.51 -25.21
CA TYR A 373 20.21 -25.24 -23.94
C TYR A 373 20.82 -26.64 -24.13
N TRP A 374 20.11 -27.53 -24.83
CA TRP A 374 20.47 -28.94 -25.03
C TRP A 374 21.45 -29.14 -26.19
N GLY A 375 21.58 -28.14 -27.07
CA GLY A 375 22.59 -28.13 -28.12
C GLY A 375 23.88 -27.46 -27.66
N ILE A 376 24.15 -26.25 -28.15
CA ILE A 376 25.49 -25.63 -28.00
C ILE A 376 25.90 -25.37 -26.54
N GLY A 377 24.97 -25.04 -25.63
CA GLY A 377 25.25 -24.89 -24.19
C GLY A 377 25.76 -26.18 -23.56
N GLN A 378 25.00 -27.27 -23.68
CA GLN A 378 25.42 -28.58 -23.19
C GLN A 378 26.69 -29.09 -23.88
N GLY A 379 26.81 -28.92 -25.20
CA GLY A 379 27.98 -29.36 -25.99
C GLY A 379 29.29 -28.65 -25.59
N CYS A 380 29.26 -27.32 -25.45
CA CYS A 380 30.40 -26.55 -24.94
C CYS A 380 30.74 -26.95 -23.49
N GLY A 381 29.73 -27.22 -22.66
CA GLY A 381 29.94 -27.70 -21.30
C GLY A 381 30.62 -29.07 -21.23
N VAL A 382 30.22 -30.05 -22.05
CA VAL A 382 30.89 -31.35 -22.11
C VAL A 382 32.39 -31.19 -22.42
N LEU A 383 32.75 -30.39 -23.42
CA LEU A 383 34.16 -30.13 -23.74
C LEU A 383 34.90 -29.45 -22.59
N LEU A 384 34.36 -28.34 -22.06
CA LEU A 384 34.98 -27.55 -20.99
C LEU A 384 35.20 -28.37 -19.71
N TRP A 385 34.17 -29.10 -19.28
CA TRP A 385 34.21 -29.92 -18.07
C TRP A 385 35.08 -31.16 -18.23
N GLY A 386 35.20 -31.73 -19.44
CA GLY A 386 36.16 -32.81 -19.72
C GLY A 386 37.60 -32.39 -19.45
N PHE A 387 38.06 -31.29 -20.05
CA PHE A 387 39.42 -30.78 -19.83
C PHE A 387 39.69 -30.45 -18.34
N ILE A 388 38.71 -29.90 -17.63
CA ILE A 388 38.84 -29.59 -16.19
C ILE A 388 38.84 -30.88 -15.35
N TYR A 389 38.04 -31.89 -15.71
CA TYR A 389 38.01 -33.20 -15.05
C TYR A 389 39.38 -33.88 -15.15
N ASP A 390 39.98 -33.91 -16.35
CA ASP A 390 41.27 -34.57 -16.58
C ASP A 390 42.43 -33.83 -15.89
N ALA A 391 42.42 -32.50 -15.93
CA ALA A 391 43.50 -31.69 -15.35
C ALA A 391 43.46 -31.60 -13.82
N LEU A 392 42.27 -31.59 -13.21
CA LEU A 392 42.08 -31.24 -11.79
C LEU A 392 41.32 -32.29 -10.96
N GLY A 393 40.72 -33.30 -11.61
CA GLY A 393 39.97 -34.37 -10.98
C GLY A 393 38.53 -34.02 -10.59
N PRO A 394 37.69 -35.04 -10.32
CA PRO A 394 36.24 -34.89 -10.17
C PRO A 394 35.81 -33.91 -9.07
N ARG A 395 36.42 -33.96 -7.89
CA ARG A 395 36.03 -33.07 -6.77
C ARG A 395 36.27 -31.60 -7.11
N LYS A 396 37.40 -31.28 -7.75
CA LYS A 396 37.71 -29.90 -8.16
C LYS A 396 36.83 -29.44 -9.32
N LEU A 397 36.42 -30.34 -10.23
CA LEU A 397 35.43 -30.03 -11.25
C LEU A 397 34.14 -29.45 -10.63
N PHE A 398 33.55 -30.13 -9.64
CA PHE A 398 32.33 -29.63 -8.99
C PHE A 398 32.57 -28.29 -8.28
N VAL A 399 33.72 -28.11 -7.61
CA VAL A 399 34.07 -26.82 -6.98
C VAL A 399 34.17 -25.68 -8.00
N ILE A 400 34.79 -25.92 -9.16
CA ILE A 400 34.87 -24.92 -10.24
C ILE A 400 33.48 -24.69 -10.84
N GLY A 401 32.66 -25.73 -10.96
CA GLY A 401 31.24 -25.65 -11.32
C GLY A 401 30.46 -24.65 -10.45
N ILE A 402 30.72 -24.60 -9.13
CA ILE A 402 30.12 -23.59 -8.23
C ILE A 402 30.50 -22.17 -8.65
N SER A 403 31.79 -21.91 -8.93
CA SER A 403 32.25 -20.59 -9.38
C SER A 403 31.77 -20.20 -10.79
N SER A 404 31.31 -21.17 -11.58
CA SER A 404 30.69 -20.97 -12.89
C SER A 404 29.16 -20.87 -12.83
N VAL A 405 28.55 -21.04 -11.65
CA VAL A 405 27.16 -20.60 -11.43
C VAL A 405 27.16 -19.08 -11.44
N PRO A 406 26.47 -18.44 -12.39
CA PRO A 406 26.40 -16.99 -12.45
C PRO A 406 25.90 -16.41 -11.12
N THR A 407 26.59 -15.41 -10.59
CA THR A 407 26.15 -14.81 -9.32
C THR A 407 24.79 -14.16 -9.55
N PRO A 408 23.80 -14.28 -8.65
CA PRO A 408 22.44 -13.89 -9.01
C PRO A 408 22.27 -12.36 -9.25
N GLY A 409 23.31 -11.55 -8.99
CA GLY A 409 23.37 -10.12 -9.30
C GLY A 409 23.79 -9.79 -10.73
N GLU A 410 24.23 -10.78 -11.51
CA GLU A 410 24.42 -10.65 -12.95
C GLU A 410 23.06 -10.62 -13.67
N PRO A 411 22.90 -9.79 -14.72
CA PRO A 411 21.64 -9.68 -15.45
C PRO A 411 21.43 -10.92 -16.35
N LEU A 412 20.88 -11.98 -15.76
CA LEU A 412 20.74 -13.29 -16.40
C LEU A 412 19.33 -13.54 -16.94
N ALA A 413 18.31 -13.19 -16.15
CA ALA A 413 16.92 -13.36 -16.55
C ALA A 413 16.29 -12.02 -16.94
N PRO A 414 15.76 -11.85 -18.16
CA PRO A 414 14.99 -10.66 -18.48
C PRO A 414 13.69 -10.61 -17.68
N GLY A 415 13.46 -9.47 -17.03
CA GLY A 415 12.45 -9.34 -15.98
C GLY A 415 13.05 -9.31 -14.57
N MET A 416 14.33 -9.65 -14.40
CA MET A 416 15.10 -9.13 -13.26
C MET A 416 15.31 -7.63 -13.45
N GLY A 417 14.38 -6.84 -12.92
CA GLY A 417 14.74 -5.50 -12.45
C GLY A 417 15.87 -5.63 -11.41
N ARG A 418 16.71 -4.59 -11.30
CA ARG A 418 17.95 -4.54 -10.47
C ARG A 418 17.78 -4.79 -8.95
N ASN A 419 16.60 -5.23 -8.49
CA ASN A 419 16.24 -5.34 -7.09
C ASN A 419 16.32 -6.80 -6.61
N ARG A 420 16.98 -7.01 -5.46
CA ARG A 420 16.97 -8.20 -4.57
C ARG A 420 18.10 -9.25 -4.67
N VAL A 421 19.30 -8.94 -5.16
CA VAL A 421 20.46 -9.85 -4.98
C VAL A 421 21.63 -9.26 -4.19
N TRP A 422 21.55 -7.97 -3.85
CA TRP A 422 22.66 -7.27 -3.19
C TRP A 422 22.84 -7.57 -1.69
N LEU A 423 22.34 -8.72 -1.18
CA LEU A 423 22.33 -9.03 0.26
C LEU A 423 23.29 -10.14 0.74
N ILE A 424 23.98 -10.86 -0.15
CA ILE A 424 24.93 -11.94 0.25
C ILE A 424 26.40 -11.60 -0.08
N GLY A 425 26.66 -10.66 -0.99
CA GLY A 425 28.01 -10.28 -1.43
C GLY A 425 28.80 -9.35 -0.49
N ARG A 426 28.24 -8.89 0.64
CA ARG A 426 28.79 -7.79 1.48
C ARG A 426 30.05 -8.15 2.31
N ARG A 427 30.81 -9.18 1.91
CA ARG A 427 32.07 -9.63 2.55
C ARG A 427 33.30 -9.74 1.63
N ALA A 428 33.20 -9.49 0.32
CA ALA A 428 34.26 -9.83 -0.64
C ALA A 428 34.82 -8.69 -1.52
N GLY A 429 34.47 -7.42 -1.27
CA GLY A 429 35.32 -6.25 -1.60
C GLY A 429 35.92 -6.09 -3.01
N VAL A 430 35.18 -6.31 -4.10
CA VAL A 430 35.65 -6.03 -5.49
C VAL A 430 34.62 -5.20 -6.28
N HIS A 431 35.07 -4.15 -6.98
CA HIS A 431 34.25 -3.20 -7.73
C HIS A 431 34.37 -3.35 -9.27
N PRO A 432 33.26 -3.31 -10.03
CA PRO A 432 33.23 -3.13 -11.48
C PRO A 432 32.85 -1.66 -11.87
N PRO A 433 32.72 -1.28 -13.16
CA PRO A 433 33.34 -0.07 -13.71
C PRO A 433 32.66 1.27 -13.40
N ARG A 434 33.43 2.34 -13.59
CA ARG A 434 33.15 3.74 -13.18
C ARG A 434 31.86 4.33 -13.77
N ILE A 435 30.77 4.19 -13.03
CA ILE A 435 29.79 5.27 -12.86
C ILE A 435 30.43 6.32 -11.92
N ALA A 436 30.14 7.61 -12.10
CA ALA A 436 30.69 8.67 -11.25
C ALA A 436 30.36 8.40 -9.77
N PRO A 437 31.31 8.51 -8.82
CA PRO A 437 31.13 8.03 -7.44
C PRO A 437 29.87 8.55 -6.73
N ALA A 438 29.51 9.81 -6.95
CA ALA A 438 28.34 10.47 -6.35
C ALA A 438 26.98 9.92 -6.80
N VAL A 439 26.89 9.33 -8.00
CA VAL A 439 25.63 8.72 -8.49
C VAL A 439 25.46 7.31 -7.92
N MET A 440 26.56 6.63 -7.58
CA MET A 440 26.52 5.30 -7.00
C MET A 440 26.18 5.33 -5.50
N SER A 441 26.58 6.38 -4.75
CA SER A 441 26.21 6.56 -3.35
C SER A 441 24.71 6.77 -3.16
N GLY A 442 24.09 7.67 -3.92
CA GLY A 442 22.65 7.94 -3.80
C GLY A 442 21.74 6.81 -4.31
N LEU A 443 22.19 6.02 -5.29
CA LEU A 443 21.51 4.77 -5.69
C LEU A 443 21.47 3.73 -4.56
N THR A 444 22.56 3.58 -3.81
CA THR A 444 22.59 2.75 -2.60
C THR A 444 21.72 3.35 -1.50
N ALA A 445 21.81 4.65 -1.24
CA ALA A 445 21.00 5.33 -0.21
C ALA A 445 19.49 5.21 -0.47
N LEU A 446 19.04 5.38 -1.73
CA LEU A 446 17.64 5.19 -2.14
C LEU A 446 17.18 3.74 -1.90
N THR A 447 18.04 2.77 -2.24
CA THR A 447 17.75 1.34 -2.09
C THR A 447 17.65 0.93 -0.61
N ASP A 448 18.64 1.31 0.19
CA ASP A 448 18.70 1.03 1.64
C ASP A 448 17.52 1.72 2.36
N PHE A 449 17.19 2.97 1.99
CA PHE A 449 15.99 3.67 2.48
C PHE A 449 14.70 2.89 2.18
N CYS A 450 14.52 2.45 0.93
CA CYS A 450 13.32 1.73 0.52
C CYS A 450 13.16 0.41 1.27
N ASP A 451 14.24 -0.39 1.38
CA ASP A 451 14.17 -1.69 2.05
C ASP A 451 13.91 -1.53 3.55
N GLN A 452 14.60 -0.59 4.22
CA GLN A 452 14.35 -0.28 5.63
C GLN A 452 12.88 0.14 5.88
N HIS A 453 12.32 1.01 5.04
CA HIS A 453 10.93 1.46 5.21
C HIS A 453 9.91 0.37 4.85
N LEU A 454 10.20 -0.50 3.87
CA LEU A 454 9.33 -1.64 3.55
C LEU A 454 9.21 -2.62 4.72
N ASP A 455 10.33 -2.92 5.40
CA ASP A 455 10.38 -3.80 6.57
C ASP A 455 9.69 -3.18 7.79
N LEU A 456 9.95 -1.90 8.08
CA LEU A 456 9.31 -1.19 9.20
C LEU A 456 7.79 -1.03 9.00
N LEU A 457 7.33 -0.73 7.78
CA LEU A 457 5.90 -0.72 7.44
C LEU A 457 5.28 -2.12 7.42
N ALA A 458 6.08 -3.19 7.38
CA ALA A 458 5.58 -4.56 7.59
C ALA A 458 5.34 -4.83 9.07
N GLN A 459 6.30 -4.48 9.93
CA GLN A 459 6.19 -4.61 11.38
C GLN A 459 5.02 -3.77 11.94
N GLU A 460 4.90 -2.48 11.59
CA GLU A 460 3.78 -1.61 12.02
C GLU A 460 2.41 -2.19 11.60
N GLN A 461 2.30 -2.68 10.36
CA GLN A 461 1.05 -3.28 9.86
C GLN A 461 0.70 -4.58 10.58
N GLU A 462 1.69 -5.43 10.88
CA GLU A 462 1.51 -6.71 11.54
C GLU A 462 1.16 -6.54 13.02
N GLU A 463 1.84 -5.64 13.74
CA GLU A 463 1.52 -5.29 15.13
C GLU A 463 0.10 -4.71 15.25
N ALA A 464 -0.29 -3.75 14.40
CA ALA A 464 -1.63 -3.17 14.42
C ALA A 464 -2.75 -4.20 14.09
N ALA A 465 -2.46 -5.15 13.19
CA ALA A 465 -3.40 -6.22 12.84
C ALA A 465 -3.53 -7.25 13.97
N ALA A 466 -2.42 -7.66 14.58
CA ALA A 466 -2.40 -8.55 15.74
C ALA A 466 -3.14 -7.93 16.95
N ALA A 467 -2.85 -6.67 17.25
CA ALA A 467 -3.51 -5.88 18.30
C ALA A 467 -5.04 -5.90 18.16
N THR A 468 -5.54 -5.65 16.96
CA THR A 468 -6.99 -5.67 16.70
C THR A 468 -7.56 -7.09 16.77
N SER A 469 -6.86 -8.08 16.22
CA SER A 469 -7.36 -9.46 16.12
C SER A 469 -7.45 -10.19 17.45
N GLU A 470 -6.46 -10.02 18.35
CA GLU A 470 -6.49 -10.68 19.67
C GLU A 470 -7.44 -9.95 20.63
N ALA A 471 -7.62 -8.63 20.52
CA ALA A 471 -8.69 -7.91 21.24
C ALA A 471 -10.08 -8.43 20.85
N MET A 472 -10.37 -8.56 19.55
CA MET A 472 -11.63 -9.13 19.03
C MET A 472 -11.86 -10.59 19.41
N ALA A 473 -10.81 -11.35 19.75
CA ALA A 473 -10.88 -12.75 20.13
C ALA A 473 -10.99 -12.99 21.64
N THR A 474 -10.63 -12.01 22.48
CA THR A 474 -10.51 -12.20 23.94
C THR A 474 -11.47 -11.35 24.77
N LEU A 475 -11.97 -10.24 24.23
CA LEU A 475 -12.93 -9.37 24.92
C LEU A 475 -14.38 -9.83 24.78
N SER A 476 -15.17 -9.60 25.83
CA SER A 476 -16.63 -9.74 25.77
C SER A 476 -17.28 -8.65 24.92
N LYS A 477 -18.55 -8.86 24.51
CA LYS A 477 -19.33 -7.86 23.76
C LYS A 477 -19.41 -6.50 24.48
N ARG A 478 -19.52 -6.48 25.82
CA ARG A 478 -19.56 -5.22 26.62
C ARG A 478 -18.21 -4.50 26.55
N GLU A 479 -17.12 -5.23 26.74
CA GLU A 479 -15.77 -4.65 26.69
C GLU A 479 -15.40 -4.17 25.28
N LEU A 480 -15.82 -4.85 24.21
CA LEU A 480 -15.61 -4.41 22.82
C LEU A 480 -16.37 -3.12 22.47
N ILE A 481 -17.53 -2.87 23.09
CA ILE A 481 -18.28 -1.62 22.95
C ILE A 481 -17.58 -0.50 23.73
N LEU A 482 -17.21 -0.77 25.00
CA LEU A 482 -16.52 0.20 25.85
C LEU A 482 -15.11 0.57 25.33
N SER A 483 -14.41 -0.38 24.72
CA SER A 483 -13.15 -0.14 24.03
C SER A 483 -13.33 0.48 22.64
N GLY A 484 -14.55 0.82 22.23
CA GLY A 484 -14.81 1.51 20.97
C GLY A 484 -14.49 0.72 19.70
N LEU A 485 -14.37 -0.61 19.79
CA LEU A 485 -14.02 -1.51 18.68
C LEU A 485 -15.23 -2.02 17.90
N ILE A 486 -16.42 -2.07 18.52
CA ILE A 486 -17.67 -2.42 17.86
C ILE A 486 -18.78 -1.43 18.23
N PHE A 487 -19.69 -1.20 17.29
CA PHE A 487 -21.05 -0.75 17.57
C PHE A 487 -22.01 -1.92 17.35
N ALA A 488 -22.96 -2.10 18.26
CA ALA A 488 -23.90 -3.22 18.26
C ALA A 488 -25.34 -2.71 18.44
N GLY A 489 -26.34 -3.57 18.17
CA GLY A 489 -27.75 -3.22 18.26
C GLY A 489 -28.25 -2.21 17.21
N LEU A 490 -27.50 -1.96 16.13
CA LEU A 490 -27.79 -0.87 15.18
C LEU A 490 -28.93 -1.20 14.23
N GLU A 491 -29.77 -0.21 13.91
CA GLU A 491 -30.83 -0.31 12.90
C GLU A 491 -30.37 0.36 11.58
N MET A 492 -30.70 -0.22 10.42
CA MET A 492 -30.37 0.38 9.11
C MET A 492 -31.43 1.42 8.70
N ALA A 493 -31.19 2.68 9.09
CA ALA A 493 -32.12 3.78 8.85
C ALA A 493 -32.30 4.16 7.38
N SER A 494 -31.23 4.12 6.57
CA SER A 494 -31.35 4.30 5.11
C SER A 494 -30.19 3.71 4.32
N SER A 495 -30.42 3.43 3.03
CA SER A 495 -29.36 3.10 2.08
C SER A 495 -29.46 3.98 0.82
N ARG A 496 -28.29 4.36 0.29
CA ARG A 496 -28.12 5.20 -0.91
C ARG A 496 -27.00 4.61 -1.78
N ILE A 497 -26.91 5.06 -3.02
CA ILE A 497 -25.81 4.71 -3.93
C ILE A 497 -25.05 5.98 -4.30
N GLY A 498 -23.72 5.86 -4.47
CA GLY A 498 -22.84 6.90 -5.02
C GLY A 498 -21.90 6.33 -6.09
N LEU A 499 -20.85 7.09 -6.42
CA LEU A 499 -19.90 6.78 -7.51
C LEU A 499 -19.40 5.32 -7.54
N ASN A 500 -19.18 4.83 -8.76
CA ASN A 500 -18.86 3.45 -9.12
C ASN A 500 -19.93 2.45 -8.63
N GLY A 501 -21.16 2.90 -8.41
CA GLY A 501 -22.25 2.07 -7.89
C GLY A 501 -22.05 1.58 -6.46
N ARG A 502 -21.27 2.27 -5.63
CA ARG A 502 -21.06 1.89 -4.21
C ARG A 502 -22.32 2.14 -3.38
N PHE A 503 -22.62 1.22 -2.45
CA PHE A 503 -23.63 1.46 -1.42
C PHE A 503 -23.10 2.39 -0.33
N PHE A 504 -24.01 3.15 0.26
CA PHE A 504 -23.84 3.97 1.45
C PHE A 504 -24.97 3.62 2.40
N LEU A 505 -24.65 3.04 3.54
CA LEU A 505 -25.61 2.61 4.56
C LEU A 505 -25.53 3.57 5.74
N THR A 506 -26.68 4.04 6.20
CA THR A 506 -26.82 4.87 7.40
C THR A 506 -27.37 3.99 8.51
N PHE A 507 -26.63 3.89 9.61
CA PHE A 507 -27.03 3.17 10.81
C PHE A 507 -27.33 4.13 11.94
N GLU A 508 -28.37 3.85 12.71
CA GLU A 508 -28.77 4.63 13.89
C GLU A 508 -28.85 3.71 15.12
N PRO A 509 -28.57 4.20 16.34
CA PRO A 509 -28.78 3.45 17.56
C PRO A 509 -30.29 3.29 17.84
N PRO A 510 -30.72 2.19 18.48
CA PRO A 510 -32.12 1.96 18.76
C PRO A 510 -32.64 2.99 19.78
N ARG A 511 -33.92 3.37 19.64
CA ARG A 511 -34.68 4.20 20.61
C ARG A 511 -34.04 5.53 21.05
N ASN A 512 -33.64 6.38 20.10
CA ASN A 512 -33.00 7.69 20.37
C ASN A 512 -31.66 7.62 21.12
N GLY A 513 -31.00 6.45 21.17
CA GLY A 513 -29.62 6.36 21.67
C GLY A 513 -28.68 7.26 20.88
N LEU A 514 -27.60 7.71 21.51
CA LEU A 514 -26.53 8.46 20.86
C LEU A 514 -25.30 7.57 20.70
N PHE A 515 -24.58 7.72 19.59
CA PHE A 515 -23.22 7.20 19.49
C PHE A 515 -22.34 7.93 20.51
N THR A 516 -21.80 7.19 21.48
CA THR A 516 -20.86 7.76 22.45
C THR A 516 -19.57 8.16 21.75
N SER A 517 -18.95 9.26 22.18
CA SER A 517 -17.69 9.79 21.64
C SER A 517 -16.45 8.92 21.95
N GLN A 518 -16.66 7.73 22.50
CA GLN A 518 -15.63 6.80 22.98
C GLN A 518 -15.10 5.84 21.89
N SER A 519 -15.60 5.95 20.65
CA SER A 519 -15.33 4.97 19.60
C SER A 519 -14.02 5.22 18.83
N HIS A 520 -13.31 4.15 18.43
CA HIS A 520 -12.14 4.28 17.55
C HIS A 520 -12.51 4.68 16.11
N PHE A 521 -13.77 4.53 15.70
CA PHE A 521 -14.22 4.71 14.32
C PHE A 521 -14.07 6.17 13.84
N ARG A 522 -13.23 6.36 12.81
CA ARG A 522 -12.99 7.63 12.13
C ARG A 522 -13.37 7.53 10.64
N PRO A 523 -13.73 8.65 9.99
CA PRO A 523 -13.96 8.74 8.54
C PRO A 523 -12.77 8.26 7.67
N GLY A 524 -12.71 6.95 7.39
CA GLY A 524 -11.58 6.32 6.70
C GLY A 524 -11.37 4.85 7.06
N ASP A 525 -11.87 4.44 8.22
CA ASP A 525 -11.57 3.14 8.78
C ASP A 525 -12.31 2.00 8.07
N LEU A 526 -11.66 0.85 8.01
CA LEU A 526 -12.27 -0.38 7.50
C LEU A 526 -13.11 -1.01 8.60
N VAL A 527 -14.28 -1.52 8.22
CA VAL A 527 -15.22 -2.16 9.14
C VAL A 527 -15.86 -3.37 8.49
N HIS A 528 -16.38 -4.28 9.31
CA HIS A 528 -17.31 -5.32 8.88
C HIS A 528 -18.70 -5.03 9.42
N ILE A 529 -19.71 -5.15 8.55
CA ILE A 529 -21.13 -5.17 8.93
C ILE A 529 -21.55 -6.64 9.02
N SER A 530 -22.19 -7.04 10.11
CA SER A 530 -22.79 -8.37 10.31
C SER A 530 -24.12 -8.26 11.04
N PRO A 531 -24.98 -9.30 11.04
CA PRO A 531 -26.05 -9.42 12.03
C PRO A 531 -25.48 -9.31 13.45
N ASP A 532 -26.23 -8.75 14.40
CA ASP A 532 -25.80 -8.65 15.81
C ASP A 532 -26.06 -9.93 16.62
N THR A 533 -25.75 -11.09 16.04
CA THR A 533 -25.81 -12.41 16.68
C THR A 533 -24.42 -12.86 17.13
N ALA A 534 -24.32 -13.96 17.89
CA ALA A 534 -23.03 -14.52 18.31
C ALA A 534 -22.32 -15.19 17.12
N ASP A 535 -23.06 -15.99 16.35
CA ASP A 535 -22.55 -16.89 15.29
C ASP A 535 -22.69 -16.31 13.88
N ALA A 536 -22.55 -14.99 13.72
CA ALA A 536 -22.69 -14.32 12.43
C ALA A 536 -21.51 -14.64 11.47
N GLU A 537 -21.69 -15.63 10.60
CA GLU A 537 -20.73 -15.94 9.52
C GLU A 537 -20.67 -14.83 8.46
N THR A 538 -21.82 -14.26 8.09
CA THR A 538 -21.92 -13.22 7.05
C THR A 538 -21.34 -11.88 7.53
N LYS A 539 -20.24 -11.47 6.88
CA LYS A 539 -19.51 -10.22 7.14
C LYS A 539 -19.31 -9.44 5.85
N VAL A 540 -19.93 -8.26 5.74
CA VAL A 540 -19.77 -7.37 4.58
C VAL A 540 -18.67 -6.34 4.89
N PRO A 541 -17.57 -6.28 4.11
CA PRO A 541 -16.55 -5.26 4.28
C PRO A 541 -17.09 -3.90 3.85
N ALA A 542 -16.84 -2.87 4.66
CA ALA A 542 -17.23 -1.49 4.41
C ALA A 542 -16.16 -0.52 4.92
N VAL A 543 -16.36 0.77 4.65
CA VAL A 543 -15.49 1.87 5.07
C VAL A 543 -16.33 2.94 5.76
N VAL A 544 -15.95 3.39 6.96
CA VAL A 544 -16.63 4.50 7.64
C VAL A 544 -16.55 5.76 6.79
N ILE A 545 -17.69 6.35 6.45
CA ILE A 545 -17.79 7.57 5.65
C ILE A 545 -17.89 8.79 6.55
N SER A 546 -18.79 8.77 7.52
CA SER A 546 -18.98 9.77 8.56
C SER A 546 -19.56 9.11 9.81
N LEU A 547 -19.28 9.69 10.98
CA LEU A 547 -19.87 9.35 12.26
C LEU A 547 -20.28 10.67 12.92
N ASP A 548 -21.53 10.76 13.34
CA ASP A 548 -22.06 11.83 14.17
C ASP A 548 -22.74 11.24 15.41
N ALA A 549 -23.27 12.08 16.31
CA ALA A 549 -23.86 11.62 17.56
C ALA A 549 -25.11 10.74 17.39
N LYS A 550 -25.73 10.69 16.21
CA LYS A 550 -26.97 9.94 15.91
C LYS A 550 -26.84 8.96 14.75
N SER A 551 -25.93 9.20 13.81
CA SER A 551 -25.79 8.38 12.60
C SER A 551 -24.34 7.94 12.33
N LEU A 552 -24.19 6.68 11.93
CA LEU A 552 -22.97 6.10 11.39
C LEU A 552 -23.20 5.78 9.92
N VAL A 553 -22.51 6.47 9.03
CA VAL A 553 -22.57 6.20 7.59
C VAL A 553 -21.34 5.38 7.18
N VAL A 554 -21.56 4.24 6.53
CA VAL A 554 -20.48 3.42 5.95
C VAL A 554 -20.73 3.18 4.46
N SER A 555 -19.67 2.92 3.68
CA SER A 555 -19.78 2.58 2.27
C SER A 555 -19.17 1.21 1.96
N THR A 556 -19.85 0.44 1.10
CA THR A 556 -19.37 -0.86 0.62
C THR A 556 -19.47 -0.96 -0.90
N GLU A 557 -18.50 -1.63 -1.52
CA GLU A 557 -18.56 -2.02 -2.93
C GLU A 557 -19.35 -3.33 -3.13
N SER A 558 -19.36 -4.19 -2.10
CA SER A 558 -20.02 -5.49 -2.12
C SER A 558 -21.53 -5.37 -2.36
N ASP A 559 -22.13 -6.44 -2.88
CA ASP A 559 -23.58 -6.60 -2.76
C ASP A 559 -23.96 -6.82 -1.29
N LEU A 560 -25.16 -6.35 -0.90
CA LEU A 560 -25.72 -6.59 0.43
C LEU A 560 -26.41 -7.97 0.44
N PRO A 561 -25.97 -8.95 1.22
CA PRO A 561 -26.69 -10.22 1.39
C PRO A 561 -28.08 -9.97 2.00
N LEU A 562 -29.05 -10.84 1.68
CA LEU A 562 -30.40 -10.75 2.25
C LEU A 562 -30.37 -10.80 3.79
N GLU A 563 -29.48 -11.57 4.40
CA GLU A 563 -29.27 -11.63 5.85
C GLU A 563 -28.92 -10.27 6.49
N ILE A 564 -28.24 -9.37 5.77
CA ILE A 564 -27.91 -8.02 6.26
C ILE A 564 -29.09 -7.06 6.12
N VAL A 565 -29.97 -7.30 5.13
CA VAL A 565 -31.14 -6.45 4.84
C VAL A 565 -32.37 -6.88 5.64
N ASP A 566 -32.46 -8.15 6.01
CA ASP A 566 -33.54 -8.72 6.83
C ASP A 566 -33.19 -8.82 8.33
N ALA A 567 -31.96 -8.47 8.74
CA ALA A 567 -31.56 -8.40 10.15
C ALA A 567 -32.22 -7.22 10.88
N THR A 568 -32.91 -7.50 11.98
CA THR A 568 -33.48 -6.47 12.86
C THR A 568 -32.41 -5.58 13.50
N PHE A 569 -31.29 -6.17 13.90
CA PHE A 569 -30.16 -5.47 14.51
C PHE A 569 -28.84 -5.92 13.90
N LEU A 570 -27.99 -4.94 13.60
CA LEU A 570 -26.69 -5.10 12.98
C LEU A 570 -25.57 -4.69 13.92
N ARG A 571 -24.39 -5.26 13.68
CA ARG A 571 -23.13 -4.91 14.32
C ARG A 571 -22.17 -4.35 13.27
N VAL A 572 -21.47 -3.28 13.62
CA VAL A 572 -20.36 -2.74 12.83
C VAL A 572 -19.10 -2.89 13.67
N SER A 573 -18.16 -3.71 13.19
CA SER A 573 -16.91 -4.02 13.89
C SER A 573 -15.71 -3.40 13.17
N TYR A 574 -14.81 -2.76 13.92
CA TYR A 574 -13.57 -2.18 13.40
C TYR A 574 -12.63 -3.25 12.81
N VAL A 575 -11.86 -2.89 11.78
CA VAL A 575 -10.88 -3.75 11.11
C VAL A 575 -9.58 -2.98 10.92
N ALA A 576 -8.45 -3.58 11.28
CA ALA A 576 -7.12 -3.00 11.09
C ALA A 576 -6.89 -2.59 9.62
N ASN A 577 -6.69 -1.28 9.39
CA ASN A 577 -6.67 -0.72 8.05
C ASN A 577 -5.34 -0.98 7.33
N SER A 578 -5.27 -2.07 6.55
CA SER A 578 -4.08 -2.44 5.78
C SER A 578 -3.86 -1.60 4.51
N VAL A 579 -4.85 -0.83 4.05
CA VAL A 579 -4.82 -0.16 2.74
C VAL A 579 -3.76 0.97 2.65
N PRO A 580 -3.60 1.86 3.65
CA PRO A 580 -2.50 2.85 3.66
C PRO A 580 -1.12 2.17 3.56
N TYR A 581 -0.89 1.12 4.34
CA TYR A 581 0.38 0.37 4.33
C TYR A 581 0.66 -0.28 2.97
N GLN A 582 -0.34 -0.92 2.36
CA GLN A 582 -0.20 -1.50 1.01
C GLN A 582 0.11 -0.42 -0.04
N ARG A 583 -0.53 0.75 0.05
CA ARG A 583 -0.25 1.90 -0.84
C ARG A 583 1.18 2.39 -0.66
N MET A 584 1.61 2.65 0.57
CA MET A 584 2.97 3.11 0.88
C MET A 584 4.03 2.11 0.42
N LYS A 585 3.85 0.81 0.70
CA LYS A 585 4.74 -0.26 0.20
C LYS A 585 4.83 -0.25 -1.33
N GLY A 586 3.68 -0.18 -2.01
CA GLY A 586 3.64 -0.04 -3.47
C GLY A 586 4.26 1.26 -4.00
N ALA A 587 4.28 2.34 -3.22
CA ALA A 587 4.97 3.59 -3.57
C ALA A 587 6.49 3.45 -3.42
N LEU A 588 6.98 2.81 -2.36
CA LEU A 588 8.40 2.50 -2.15
C LEU A 588 8.92 1.52 -3.21
N GLU A 589 8.15 0.51 -3.60
CA GLU A 589 8.51 -0.38 -4.71
C GLU A 589 8.60 0.36 -6.06
N ARG A 590 7.70 1.35 -6.29
CA ARG A 590 7.79 2.26 -7.45
C ARG A 590 8.99 3.20 -7.35
N LEU A 591 9.31 3.73 -6.17
CA LEU A 591 10.50 4.56 -5.93
C LEU A 591 11.76 3.76 -6.24
N LYS A 592 11.87 2.53 -5.71
CA LYS A 592 13.01 1.63 -5.93
C LYS A 592 13.18 1.20 -7.39
N THR A 593 12.09 1.07 -8.15
CA THR A 593 12.14 0.65 -9.57
C THR A 593 12.22 1.81 -10.58
N ARG A 594 11.73 3.00 -10.23
CA ARG A 594 11.53 4.12 -11.16
C ARG A 594 12.06 5.47 -10.67
N GLY A 595 12.30 5.64 -9.37
CA GLY A 595 12.85 6.87 -8.77
C GLY A 595 14.19 7.27 -9.37
N ILE A 596 14.98 6.28 -9.82
CA ILE A 596 16.22 6.47 -10.58
C ILE A 596 16.02 7.38 -11.82
N ASN A 597 14.82 7.40 -12.41
CA ASN A 597 14.49 8.21 -13.59
C ASN A 597 13.74 9.51 -13.26
N ALA A 598 13.47 9.79 -11.98
CA ALA A 598 12.83 11.03 -11.54
C ALA A 598 13.92 12.04 -11.12
N PRO A 599 14.09 13.19 -11.81
CA PRO A 599 15.21 14.11 -11.56
C PRO A 599 15.31 14.59 -10.10
N PHE A 600 14.16 14.84 -9.47
CA PHE A 600 14.11 15.26 -8.07
C PHE A 600 14.43 14.13 -7.08
N ALA A 601 14.15 12.86 -7.42
CA ALA A 601 14.47 11.74 -6.54
C ALA A 601 15.98 11.46 -6.51
N GLN A 602 16.70 11.68 -7.61
CA GLN A 602 18.17 11.68 -7.58
C GLN A 602 18.68 12.74 -6.58
N VAL A 603 18.22 14.00 -6.69
CA VAL A 603 18.62 15.09 -5.76
C VAL A 603 18.27 14.78 -4.30
N VAL A 604 17.15 14.11 -4.02
CA VAL A 604 16.71 13.75 -2.65
C VAL A 604 17.57 12.66 -1.98
N PHE A 605 18.30 11.84 -2.75
CA PHE A 605 19.13 10.73 -2.23
C PHE A 605 20.64 10.92 -2.50
N ASP A 606 21.05 11.50 -3.62
CA ASP A 606 22.43 11.92 -3.91
C ASP A 606 22.91 13.05 -2.99
N ASP A 607 24.23 13.24 -2.86
CA ASP A 607 24.86 14.30 -2.04
C ASP A 607 24.82 15.70 -2.67
N GLN A 608 23.91 15.95 -3.62
CA GLN A 608 23.76 17.25 -4.28
C GLN A 608 22.74 18.14 -3.57
N THR A 609 23.00 19.44 -3.54
CA THR A 609 21.98 20.44 -3.21
C THR A 609 21.07 20.68 -4.41
N PRO A 610 19.77 20.98 -4.20
CA PRO A 610 18.87 21.33 -5.29
C PRO A 610 19.29 22.64 -5.95
N ARG A 611 18.99 22.74 -7.24
CA ARG A 611 19.33 23.88 -8.09
C ARG A 611 18.13 24.78 -8.31
N PHE A 612 18.41 26.06 -8.51
CA PHE A 612 17.43 27.11 -8.73
C PHE A 612 17.83 27.91 -9.97
N PHE A 613 16.86 28.17 -10.86
CA PHE A 613 17.05 28.99 -12.04
C PHE A 613 17.13 30.47 -11.65
N ALA A 614 17.95 31.23 -12.39
CA ALA A 614 17.81 32.68 -12.41
C ALA A 614 16.44 33.03 -13.03
N LEU A 615 15.56 33.64 -12.24
CA LEU A 615 14.27 34.13 -12.72
C LEU A 615 14.52 35.42 -13.53
N ASN A 616 14.60 35.27 -14.85
CA ASN A 616 14.84 36.39 -15.78
C ASN A 616 13.66 37.39 -15.85
N GLU A 617 12.46 36.98 -15.42
CA GLU A 617 11.29 37.84 -15.29
C GLU A 617 11.12 38.31 -13.83
N GLN A 618 10.77 39.58 -13.63
CA GLN A 618 10.22 40.02 -12.35
C GLN A 618 8.91 39.27 -12.08
N VAL A 619 8.86 38.52 -10.97
CA VAL A 619 7.65 37.83 -10.56
C VAL A 619 6.76 38.81 -9.80
N ASP A 620 5.81 39.39 -10.52
CA ASP A 620 4.74 40.19 -9.94
C ASP A 620 3.84 39.31 -9.06
N MET A 621 3.66 39.70 -7.79
CA MET A 621 2.84 38.97 -6.83
C MET A 621 1.36 39.26 -7.11
N LEU A 622 0.56 38.22 -7.36
CA LEU A 622 -0.88 38.34 -7.62
C LEU A 622 -1.65 38.70 -6.35
N ASN A 623 -1.11 38.35 -5.18
CA ASN A 623 -1.56 38.86 -3.90
C ASN A 623 -0.60 39.97 -3.40
N PRO A 624 -1.01 41.25 -3.42
CA PRO A 624 -0.16 42.36 -2.98
C PRO A 624 0.01 42.44 -1.46
N LYS A 625 -0.71 41.62 -0.68
CA LYS A 625 -0.63 41.59 0.79
C LYS A 625 0.47 40.66 1.35
N LEU A 626 1.23 39.99 0.49
CA LEU A 626 2.31 39.09 0.91
C LEU A 626 3.50 39.87 1.46
N ASP A 627 3.99 39.49 2.64
CA ASP A 627 5.21 40.06 3.22
C ASP A 627 6.49 39.59 2.50
N ALA A 628 7.62 40.22 2.80
CA ALA A 628 8.90 39.92 2.16
C ALA A 628 9.35 38.44 2.28
N SER A 629 9.04 37.77 3.40
CA SER A 629 9.36 36.34 3.60
C SER A 629 8.47 35.44 2.75
N GLN A 630 7.17 35.75 2.69
CA GLN A 630 6.20 35.06 1.83
C GLN A 630 6.54 35.23 0.35
N GLN A 631 6.84 36.46 -0.10
CA GLN A 631 7.26 36.72 -1.48
C GLN A 631 8.58 36.01 -1.84
N ALA A 632 9.53 35.95 -0.91
CA ALA A 632 10.77 35.19 -1.10
C ALA A 632 10.49 33.70 -1.27
N ALA A 633 9.61 33.11 -0.44
CA ALA A 633 9.21 31.71 -0.56
C ALA A 633 8.50 31.39 -1.89
N VAL A 634 7.64 32.29 -2.38
CA VAL A 634 7.01 32.17 -3.71
C VAL A 634 8.08 32.17 -4.81
N ARG A 635 9.01 33.14 -4.81
CA ARG A 635 10.10 33.21 -5.80
C ARG A 635 11.00 31.98 -5.74
N HIS A 636 11.36 31.51 -4.55
CA HIS A 636 12.17 30.31 -4.31
C HIS A 636 11.53 29.05 -4.91
N ALA A 637 10.25 28.80 -4.61
CA ALA A 637 9.52 27.66 -5.15
C ALA A 637 9.34 27.74 -6.68
N LEU A 638 9.17 28.94 -7.23
CA LEU A 638 9.06 29.19 -8.67
C LEU A 638 10.40 29.13 -9.43
N ALA A 639 11.53 29.22 -8.73
CA ALA A 639 12.88 29.11 -9.27
C ALA A 639 13.40 27.65 -9.26
N ALA A 640 12.85 26.78 -8.42
CA ALA A 640 13.37 25.43 -8.21
C ALA A 640 13.37 24.55 -9.47
N GLU A 641 14.53 23.98 -9.79
CA GLU A 641 14.66 23.05 -10.93
C GLU A 641 13.98 21.71 -10.65
N SER A 642 14.07 21.24 -9.40
CA SER A 642 13.64 19.89 -9.00
C SER A 642 12.91 19.83 -7.63
N VAL A 643 13.45 20.45 -6.57
CA VAL A 643 12.87 20.44 -5.21
C VAL A 643 12.96 21.81 -4.55
N ALA A 644 11.89 22.23 -3.86
CA ALA A 644 11.90 23.37 -2.93
C ALA A 644 11.29 22.99 -1.56
N LEU A 645 11.86 23.53 -0.47
CA LEU A 645 11.31 23.44 0.88
C LEU A 645 10.86 24.81 1.38
N ILE A 646 9.62 24.88 1.87
CA ILE A 646 9.05 26.05 2.56
C ILE A 646 8.75 25.66 4.00
N HIS A 647 9.51 26.23 4.94
CA HIS A 647 9.23 26.12 6.37
C HIS A 647 8.21 27.20 6.74
N GLY A 648 7.00 26.78 7.12
CA GLY A 648 5.91 27.68 7.50
C GLY A 648 5.46 27.47 8.95
N PRO A 649 6.10 28.16 9.92
CA PRO A 649 5.70 28.15 11.33
C PRO A 649 4.23 28.57 11.58
N PRO A 650 3.69 28.36 12.79
CA PRO A 650 2.30 28.66 13.12
C PRO A 650 1.93 30.13 12.84
N GLY A 651 0.78 30.34 12.20
CA GLY A 651 0.28 31.68 11.87
C GLY A 651 0.98 32.40 10.71
N THR A 652 2.04 31.84 10.11
CA THR A 652 2.86 32.54 9.08
C THR A 652 2.26 32.62 7.67
N GLY A 653 1.02 32.12 7.47
CA GLY A 653 0.37 32.18 6.16
C GLY A 653 0.85 31.15 5.14
N LYS A 654 1.45 30.02 5.57
CA LYS A 654 1.88 28.89 4.71
C LYS A 654 0.88 28.53 3.60
N THR A 655 -0.41 28.35 3.92
CA THR A 655 -1.45 28.05 2.92
C THR A 655 -1.68 29.21 1.94
N THR A 656 -1.51 30.46 2.37
CA THR A 656 -1.57 31.65 1.48
C THR A 656 -0.42 31.64 0.48
N VAL A 657 0.78 31.26 0.90
CA VAL A 657 1.96 31.08 0.03
C VAL A 657 1.74 29.94 -0.97
N VAL A 658 1.22 28.79 -0.51
CA VAL A 658 0.87 27.65 -1.38
C VAL A 658 -0.15 28.06 -2.45
N VAL A 659 -1.21 28.79 -2.07
CA VAL A 659 -2.23 29.31 -3.00
C VAL A 659 -1.61 30.25 -4.04
N GLU A 660 -0.74 31.18 -3.64
CA GLU A 660 -0.05 32.06 -4.57
C GLU A 660 0.83 31.27 -5.55
N ILE A 661 1.62 30.30 -5.06
CA ILE A 661 2.45 29.44 -5.91
C ILE A 661 1.61 28.71 -6.97
N ILE A 662 0.46 28.14 -6.58
CA ILE A 662 -0.45 27.45 -7.50
C ILE A 662 -0.93 28.39 -8.61
N ARG A 663 -1.37 29.60 -8.26
CA ARG A 663 -1.85 30.60 -9.23
C ARG A 663 -0.74 31.06 -10.19
N GLN A 664 0.45 31.32 -9.66
CA GLN A 664 1.63 31.69 -10.43
C GLN A 664 2.04 30.59 -11.42
N LEU A 665 2.02 29.33 -11.00
CA LEU A 665 2.31 28.17 -11.85
C LEU A 665 1.27 28.01 -12.97
N VAL A 666 -0.02 28.17 -12.64
CA VAL A 666 -1.11 28.14 -13.62
C VAL A 666 -0.91 29.21 -14.70
N LEU A 667 -0.74 30.48 -14.31
CA LEU A 667 -0.57 31.58 -15.26
C LEU A 667 0.71 31.45 -16.11
N ARG A 668 1.81 30.95 -15.54
CA ARG A 668 3.04 30.64 -16.31
C ARG A 668 2.78 29.58 -17.38
N GLY A 669 2.07 28.50 -17.05
CA GLY A 669 1.69 27.46 -18.01
C GLY A 669 0.76 27.97 -19.12
N GLU A 670 -0.05 28.99 -18.85
CA GLU A 670 -0.88 29.65 -19.87
C GLU A 670 -0.07 30.60 -20.77
N ARG A 671 0.88 31.37 -20.21
CA ARG A 671 1.82 32.20 -20.99
C ARG A 671 2.71 31.34 -21.90
N GLU A 672 3.24 30.23 -21.41
CA GLU A 672 4.01 29.29 -22.23
C GLU A 672 3.19 28.73 -23.39
N ARG A 673 1.90 28.45 -23.18
CA ARG A 673 0.97 27.99 -24.22
C ARG A 673 0.60 29.10 -25.23
N GLN A 674 0.57 30.37 -24.81
CA GLN A 674 0.40 31.51 -25.73
C GLN A 674 1.62 31.67 -26.63
N ASN A 675 2.83 31.53 -26.07
CA ASN A 675 4.09 31.63 -26.81
C ASN A 675 4.38 30.39 -27.69
N ASN A 676 3.87 29.22 -27.31
CA ASN A 676 3.98 27.97 -28.07
C ASN A 676 2.62 27.25 -28.10
N PRO A 677 1.84 27.36 -29.20
CA PRO A 677 0.53 26.71 -29.32
C PRO A 677 0.53 25.18 -29.19
N HIS A 678 1.70 24.53 -29.33
CA HIS A 678 1.86 23.08 -29.13
C HIS A 678 2.21 22.70 -27.68
N ALA A 679 2.50 23.67 -26.80
CA ALA A 679 2.72 23.42 -25.38
C ALA A 679 1.41 23.08 -24.66
N ARG A 680 1.43 22.04 -23.82
CA ARG A 680 0.34 21.72 -22.90
C ARG A 680 0.35 22.70 -21.71
N PRO A 681 -0.82 23.10 -21.16
CA PRO A 681 -0.83 23.88 -19.93
C PRO A 681 -0.22 23.07 -18.78
N PHE A 682 0.46 23.75 -17.85
CA PHE A 682 1.01 23.10 -16.65
C PHE A 682 -0.08 22.43 -15.83
N ARG A 683 0.25 21.25 -15.30
CA ARG A 683 -0.61 20.49 -14.39
C ARG A 683 0.03 20.42 -13.02
N VAL A 684 -0.72 20.86 -11.99
CA VAL A 684 -0.29 20.87 -10.60
C VAL A 684 -1.10 19.85 -9.80
N LEU A 685 -0.43 18.92 -9.12
CA LEU A 685 -1.03 18.05 -8.12
C LEU A 685 -0.76 18.63 -6.72
N VAL A 686 -1.81 18.93 -5.97
CA VAL A 686 -1.75 19.46 -4.62
C VAL A 686 -2.22 18.38 -3.65
N CYS A 687 -1.38 18.08 -2.65
CA CYS A 687 -1.63 17.05 -1.67
C CYS A 687 -1.40 17.50 -0.24
N GLY A 688 -2.03 16.79 0.69
CA GLY A 688 -1.79 16.88 2.13
C GLY A 688 -2.23 15.59 2.84
N PRO A 689 -1.85 15.41 4.11
CA PRO A 689 -2.18 14.22 4.91
C PRO A 689 -3.70 14.08 5.14
N SER A 690 -4.39 15.19 5.44
CA SER A 690 -5.79 15.20 5.87
C SER A 690 -6.71 15.89 4.85
N ASN A 691 -8.01 15.55 4.86
CA ASN A 691 -8.97 16.25 3.99
C ASN A 691 -9.00 17.76 4.28
N ILE A 692 -8.97 18.15 5.57
CA ILE A 692 -8.98 19.55 6.00
C ILE A 692 -7.79 20.34 5.42
N SER A 693 -6.58 19.76 5.43
CA SER A 693 -5.40 20.44 4.84
C SER A 693 -5.58 20.76 3.35
N VAL A 694 -6.18 19.84 2.59
CA VAL A 694 -6.41 19.98 1.15
C VAL A 694 -7.60 20.91 0.86
N ASP A 695 -8.66 20.81 1.66
CA ASP A 695 -9.88 21.61 1.50
C ASP A 695 -9.63 23.09 1.83
N ASN A 696 -8.78 23.36 2.83
CA ASN A 696 -8.32 24.72 3.16
C ASN A 696 -7.58 25.43 2.01
N ILE A 697 -6.88 24.66 1.15
CA ILE A 697 -6.26 25.18 -0.07
C ILE A 697 -7.34 25.37 -1.15
N ALA A 698 -8.20 24.36 -1.35
CA ALA A 698 -9.28 24.42 -2.34
C ALA A 698 -10.22 25.63 -2.12
N GLU A 699 -10.66 25.88 -0.88
CA GLU A 699 -11.54 27.01 -0.54
C GLU A 699 -10.93 28.36 -0.94
N ARG A 700 -9.62 28.53 -0.73
CA ARG A 700 -8.88 29.75 -1.10
C ARG A 700 -8.65 29.89 -2.61
N LEU A 701 -8.66 28.77 -3.36
CA LEU A 701 -8.56 28.78 -4.82
C LEU A 701 -9.91 29.02 -5.51
N LEU A 702 -11.05 28.68 -4.89
CA LEU A 702 -12.39 28.87 -5.47
C LEU A 702 -12.66 30.27 -6.06
N PRO A 703 -12.26 31.39 -5.43
CA PRO A 703 -12.46 32.73 -6.01
C PRO A 703 -11.46 33.12 -7.11
N CYS A 704 -10.53 32.25 -7.51
CA CYS A 704 -9.48 32.55 -8.49
C CYS A 704 -9.90 32.05 -9.90
N PRO A 705 -10.38 32.92 -10.82
CA PRO A 705 -10.95 32.50 -12.11
C PRO A 705 -9.95 31.80 -13.04
N GLU A 706 -8.64 32.03 -12.86
CA GLU A 706 -7.57 31.36 -13.60
C GLU A 706 -7.40 29.87 -13.20
N VAL A 707 -7.89 29.47 -12.02
CA VAL A 707 -7.66 28.13 -11.48
C VAL A 707 -8.84 27.21 -11.78
N ARG A 708 -8.63 26.24 -12.68
CA ARG A 708 -9.61 25.18 -12.97
C ARG A 708 -9.20 23.93 -12.20
N MET A 709 -9.97 23.59 -11.16
CA MET A 709 -9.56 22.57 -10.19
C MET A 709 -10.50 21.37 -10.09
N VAL A 710 -9.98 20.25 -9.59
CA VAL A 710 -10.78 19.10 -9.14
C VAL A 710 -10.32 18.60 -7.78
N ARG A 711 -11.26 18.41 -6.86
CA ARG A 711 -11.05 17.77 -5.56
C ARG A 711 -11.37 16.27 -5.65
N ILE A 712 -10.33 15.44 -5.58
CA ILE A 712 -10.40 13.99 -5.53
C ILE A 712 -10.59 13.55 -4.08
N GLY A 713 -11.83 13.26 -3.74
CA GLY A 713 -12.28 12.79 -2.43
C GLY A 713 -13.76 12.45 -2.51
N HIS A 714 -14.31 11.82 -1.47
CA HIS A 714 -15.75 11.65 -1.38
C HIS A 714 -16.39 12.89 -0.76
N SER A 715 -17.49 13.34 -1.36
CA SER A 715 -18.20 14.59 -1.06
C SER A 715 -18.49 14.81 0.43
N SER A 716 -18.94 13.80 1.18
CA SER A 716 -19.24 13.95 2.62
C SER A 716 -18.02 14.18 3.52
N ARG A 717 -16.80 13.86 3.06
CA ARG A 717 -15.54 14.13 3.79
C ARG A 717 -14.83 15.41 3.32
N VAL A 718 -15.48 16.16 2.44
CA VAL A 718 -14.99 17.42 1.89
C VAL A 718 -15.80 18.57 2.48
N MET A 719 -15.13 19.66 2.88
CA MET A 719 -15.77 20.87 3.40
C MET A 719 -16.93 21.34 2.50
N PRO A 720 -18.11 21.72 3.03
CA PRO A 720 -19.29 22.01 2.21
C PRO A 720 -19.07 22.98 1.05
N LYS A 721 -18.32 24.07 1.26
CA LYS A 721 -17.97 25.06 0.22
C LYS A 721 -17.14 24.48 -0.93
N VAL A 722 -16.39 23.40 -0.69
CA VAL A 722 -15.50 22.73 -1.64
C VAL A 722 -16.21 21.57 -2.36
N GLN A 723 -17.39 21.12 -1.88
CA GLN A 723 -18.11 19.99 -2.48
C GLN A 723 -18.46 20.21 -3.96
N GLN A 724 -18.72 21.45 -4.38
CA GLN A 724 -18.98 21.84 -5.77
C GLN A 724 -17.83 21.50 -6.74
N VAL A 725 -16.56 21.56 -6.29
CA VAL A 725 -15.39 21.19 -7.11
C VAL A 725 -14.94 19.75 -6.90
N THR A 726 -15.75 18.90 -6.25
CA THR A 726 -15.43 17.46 -6.17
C THR A 726 -15.69 16.75 -7.49
N LEU A 727 -14.93 15.70 -7.76
CA LEU A 727 -15.11 14.88 -8.97
C LEU A 727 -16.52 14.25 -9.04
N GLU A 728 -17.15 13.98 -7.90
CA GLU A 728 -18.54 13.49 -7.83
C GLU A 728 -19.52 14.54 -8.34
N THR A 729 -19.49 15.73 -7.75
CA THR A 729 -20.42 16.82 -8.10
C THR A 729 -20.24 17.27 -9.55
N MET A 730 -19.01 17.51 -10.00
CA MET A 730 -18.76 17.94 -11.39
C MET A 730 -19.15 16.88 -12.44
N LEU A 731 -19.13 15.59 -12.09
CA LEU A 731 -19.62 14.53 -12.98
C LEU A 731 -21.15 14.60 -13.10
N TYR A 732 -21.86 14.67 -11.96
CA TYR A 732 -23.33 14.65 -11.93
C TYR A 732 -23.99 15.97 -12.31
N GLU A 733 -23.32 17.12 -12.17
CA GLU A 733 -23.86 18.44 -12.56
C GLU A 733 -23.62 18.77 -14.03
N SER A 734 -22.71 18.07 -14.72
CA SER A 734 -22.50 18.23 -16.16
C SER A 734 -23.75 17.90 -16.99
N ASP A 735 -23.85 18.47 -18.20
CA ASP A 735 -24.96 18.21 -19.15
C ASP A 735 -25.09 16.71 -19.47
N GLN A 736 -23.96 16.02 -19.69
CA GLN A 736 -23.94 14.56 -19.91
C GLN A 736 -24.21 13.75 -18.63
N GLY A 737 -24.20 14.38 -17.46
CA GLY A 737 -24.50 13.78 -16.17
C GLY A 737 -25.99 13.49 -15.96
N GLU A 738 -26.90 14.05 -16.76
CA GLU A 738 -28.35 13.80 -16.67
C GLU A 738 -28.71 12.30 -16.67
N VAL A 739 -28.12 11.57 -17.62
CA VAL A 739 -28.27 10.12 -17.77
C VAL A 739 -27.83 9.35 -16.52
N LEU A 740 -26.85 9.87 -15.77
CA LEU A 740 -26.39 9.26 -14.52
C LEU A 740 -27.32 9.59 -13.35
N ARG A 741 -27.92 10.79 -13.33
CA ARG A 741 -28.91 11.20 -12.32
C ARG A 741 -30.18 10.33 -12.42
N ASP A 742 -30.64 10.03 -13.64
CA ASP A 742 -31.81 9.18 -13.85
C ASP A 742 -31.54 7.71 -13.48
N LEU A 743 -30.41 7.14 -13.90
CA LEU A 743 -30.00 5.79 -13.45
C LEU A 743 -29.89 5.70 -11.92
N ARG A 744 -29.33 6.72 -11.26
CA ARG A 744 -29.23 6.77 -9.79
C ARG A 744 -30.62 6.78 -9.14
N ARG A 745 -31.59 7.51 -9.72
CA ARG A 745 -32.99 7.53 -9.27
C ARG A 745 -33.66 6.17 -9.44
N GLU A 746 -33.49 5.52 -10.59
CA GLU A 746 -34.01 4.18 -10.87
C GLU A 746 -33.48 3.13 -9.89
N ILE A 747 -32.16 3.11 -9.62
CA ILE A 747 -31.60 2.16 -8.65
C ILE A 747 -32.12 2.46 -7.23
N GLN A 748 -32.26 3.74 -6.85
CA GLN A 748 -32.80 4.09 -5.54
C GLN A 748 -34.28 3.67 -5.38
N THR A 749 -35.09 3.72 -6.44
CA THR A 749 -36.44 3.14 -6.45
C THR A 749 -36.42 1.62 -6.26
N ASN A 750 -35.51 0.91 -6.94
CA ASN A 750 -35.34 -0.53 -6.78
C ASN A 750 -34.87 -0.92 -5.37
N VAL A 751 -33.97 -0.15 -4.75
CA VAL A 751 -33.54 -0.33 -3.34
C VAL A 751 -34.75 -0.24 -2.39
N LEU A 752 -35.60 0.78 -2.54
CA LEU A 752 -36.79 0.96 -1.69
C LEU A 752 -37.81 -0.18 -1.83
N SER A 753 -37.85 -0.85 -2.99
CA SER A 753 -38.70 -2.03 -3.22
C SER A 753 -38.26 -3.24 -2.38
N LEU A 754 -36.98 -3.33 -2.00
CA LEU A 754 -36.42 -4.43 -1.22
C LEU A 754 -36.76 -4.33 0.26
N THR A 755 -36.89 -3.11 0.80
CA THR A 755 -37.18 -2.83 2.22
C THR A 755 -38.68 -2.91 2.57
N GLY A 756 -39.55 -3.27 1.61
CA GLY A 756 -41.00 -3.32 1.81
C GLY A 756 -41.50 -4.61 2.50
N SER A 757 -42.15 -4.47 3.66
CA SER A 757 -42.71 -5.54 4.53
C SER A 757 -43.74 -6.52 3.90
N LYS A 758 -44.04 -6.43 2.59
CA LYS A 758 -45.03 -7.28 1.90
C LYS A 758 -44.49 -8.00 0.65
N SER A 759 -43.18 -7.93 0.37
CA SER A 759 -42.59 -8.56 -0.82
C SER A 759 -42.23 -10.03 -0.58
N THR A 760 -42.78 -10.95 -1.38
CA THR A 760 -42.36 -12.36 -1.41
C THR A 760 -40.87 -12.50 -1.76
N TYR A 761 -40.19 -13.52 -1.23
CA TYR A 761 -38.76 -13.80 -1.45
C TYR A 761 -38.36 -13.75 -2.94
N GLY A 762 -39.14 -14.38 -3.82
CA GLY A 762 -38.88 -14.39 -5.28
C GLY A 762 -38.97 -13.01 -5.94
N HIS A 763 -39.74 -12.07 -5.39
CA HIS A 763 -39.81 -10.69 -5.90
C HIS A 763 -38.57 -9.88 -5.45
N ARG A 764 -38.14 -10.05 -4.18
CA ARG A 764 -36.87 -9.49 -3.69
C ARG A 764 -35.66 -10.02 -4.48
N ALA A 765 -35.61 -11.31 -4.78
CA ALA A 765 -34.53 -11.91 -5.57
C ALA A 765 -34.42 -11.32 -7.00
N ARG A 766 -35.56 -11.01 -7.65
CA ARG A 766 -35.60 -10.33 -8.97
C ARG A 766 -35.12 -8.89 -8.89
N ALA A 767 -35.65 -8.11 -7.95
CA ALA A 767 -35.24 -6.73 -7.74
C ALA A 767 -33.72 -6.62 -7.42
N TYR A 768 -33.16 -7.59 -6.68
CA TYR A 768 -31.70 -7.70 -6.48
C TYR A 768 -30.92 -7.98 -7.78
N ALA A 769 -31.44 -8.82 -8.67
CA ALA A 769 -30.80 -9.11 -9.96
C ALA A 769 -30.83 -7.90 -10.90
N GLU A 770 -31.95 -7.17 -10.95
CA GLU A 770 -32.10 -5.92 -11.72
C GLU A 770 -31.17 -4.82 -11.17
N LEU A 771 -31.14 -4.65 -9.84
CA LEU A 771 -30.25 -3.72 -9.15
C LEU A 771 -28.77 -3.99 -9.49
N ARG A 772 -28.34 -5.26 -9.53
CA ARG A 772 -26.98 -5.65 -9.97
C ARG A 772 -26.67 -5.22 -11.41
N VAL A 773 -27.62 -5.34 -12.33
CA VAL A 773 -27.46 -4.91 -13.73
C VAL A 773 -27.34 -3.39 -13.81
N LEU A 774 -28.24 -2.66 -13.15
CA LEU A 774 -28.22 -1.19 -13.15
C LEU A 774 -26.96 -0.62 -12.49
N ARG A 775 -26.46 -1.21 -11.39
CA ARG A 775 -25.16 -0.85 -10.78
C ARG A 775 -24.00 -0.98 -11.77
N ARG A 776 -23.95 -2.08 -12.54
CA ARG A 776 -22.92 -2.29 -13.58
C ARG A 776 -23.05 -1.30 -14.71
N ASP A 777 -24.27 -0.93 -15.11
CA ASP A 777 -24.46 0.05 -16.18
C ASP A 777 -24.08 1.47 -15.75
N LEU A 778 -24.48 1.88 -14.55
CA LEU A 778 -24.04 3.14 -13.93
C LEU A 778 -22.51 3.23 -13.91
N ALA A 779 -21.82 2.22 -13.37
CA ALA A 779 -20.36 2.22 -13.30
C ALA A 779 -19.66 2.31 -14.67
N ARG A 780 -20.24 1.70 -15.73
CA ARG A 780 -19.72 1.82 -17.11
C ARG A 780 -19.91 3.22 -17.69
N ARG A 781 -21.09 3.83 -17.50
CA ARG A 781 -21.39 5.18 -18.00
C ARG A 781 -20.60 6.24 -17.23
N GLU A 782 -20.49 6.10 -15.91
CA GLU A 782 -19.65 6.96 -15.06
C GLU A 782 -18.19 6.93 -15.51
N ALA A 783 -17.59 5.75 -15.72
CA ALA A 783 -16.20 5.65 -16.18
C ALA A 783 -15.97 6.37 -17.52
N LYS A 784 -16.88 6.21 -18.49
CA LYS A 784 -16.78 6.87 -19.80
C LYS A 784 -16.91 8.39 -19.71
N LEU A 785 -17.82 8.90 -18.88
CA LEU A 785 -17.97 10.34 -18.68
C LEU A 785 -16.79 10.92 -17.87
N LEU A 786 -16.28 10.17 -16.89
CA LEU A 786 -15.17 10.57 -16.05
C LEU A 786 -13.87 10.77 -16.84
N ASP A 787 -13.58 9.92 -17.82
CA ASP A 787 -12.46 10.13 -18.75
C ASP A 787 -12.62 11.43 -19.55
N HIS A 788 -13.84 11.73 -20.05
CA HIS A 788 -14.13 12.97 -20.76
C HIS A 788 -13.97 14.21 -19.86
N THR A 789 -14.53 14.19 -18.65
CA THR A 789 -14.47 15.27 -17.67
C THR A 789 -13.02 15.51 -17.20
N LEU A 790 -12.25 14.47 -16.88
CA LEU A 790 -10.85 14.62 -16.48
C LEU A 790 -9.94 15.13 -17.60
N LEU A 791 -10.26 14.85 -18.87
CA LEU A 791 -9.53 15.38 -20.02
C LEU A 791 -9.82 16.86 -20.30
N GLN A 792 -11.00 17.37 -19.92
CA GLN A 792 -11.41 18.76 -20.21
C GLN A 792 -11.22 19.75 -19.05
N VAL A 793 -11.36 19.30 -17.79
CA VAL A 793 -11.58 20.21 -16.65
C VAL A 793 -10.31 20.88 -16.09
N PRO A 794 -9.32 20.21 -15.47
CA PRO A 794 -8.46 20.89 -14.50
C PRO A 794 -6.99 21.11 -14.91
N ASN A 795 -6.45 22.29 -14.59
CA ASN A 795 -5.00 22.54 -14.46
C ASN A 795 -4.49 22.24 -13.03
N VAL A 796 -5.38 22.16 -12.04
CA VAL A 796 -5.05 21.81 -10.64
C VAL A 796 -5.84 20.60 -10.16
N VAL A 797 -5.18 19.59 -9.60
CA VAL A 797 -5.80 18.41 -8.98
C VAL A 797 -5.48 18.41 -7.49
N LEU A 798 -6.49 18.30 -6.63
CA LEU A 798 -6.35 18.31 -5.17
C LEU A 798 -6.77 16.96 -4.59
N SER A 799 -5.91 16.31 -3.81
CA SER A 799 -6.20 15.01 -3.18
C SER A 799 -5.47 14.85 -1.85
N THR A 800 -5.89 13.94 -0.96
CA THR A 800 -4.97 13.53 0.12
C THR A 800 -3.80 12.73 -0.45
N LEU A 801 -2.69 12.59 0.27
CA LEU A 801 -1.54 11.77 -0.18
C LEU A 801 -1.96 10.34 -0.54
N SER A 802 -2.77 9.70 0.31
CA SER A 802 -3.39 8.41 0.01
C SER A 802 -4.37 8.45 -1.19
N GLY A 803 -5.01 9.59 -1.45
CA GLY A 803 -5.87 9.86 -2.61
C GLY A 803 -5.11 10.02 -3.93
N ALA A 804 -3.84 10.45 -3.90
CA ALA A 804 -2.98 10.60 -5.08
C ALA A 804 -2.67 9.27 -5.79
N ASP A 805 -2.88 8.13 -5.11
CA ASP A 805 -2.75 6.79 -5.69
C ASP A 805 -4.11 6.15 -6.05
N SER A 806 -5.19 6.93 -6.08
CA SER A 806 -6.51 6.51 -6.56
C SER A 806 -6.54 6.28 -8.08
N ARG A 807 -7.51 5.49 -8.56
CA ARG A 807 -7.70 5.20 -10.00
C ARG A 807 -7.80 6.49 -10.84
N HIS A 808 -8.54 7.48 -10.36
CA HIS A 808 -8.80 8.74 -11.05
C HIS A 808 -7.54 9.61 -11.24
N VAL A 809 -6.63 9.63 -10.26
CA VAL A 809 -5.34 10.33 -10.39
C VAL A 809 -4.37 9.52 -11.25
N ARG A 810 -4.45 8.18 -11.22
CA ARG A 810 -3.65 7.28 -12.09
C ARG A 810 -4.04 7.34 -13.57
N SER A 811 -5.30 7.63 -13.91
CA SER A 811 -5.77 7.79 -15.29
C SER A 811 -5.58 9.22 -15.85
N PHE A 812 -5.17 10.17 -15.00
CA PHE A 812 -4.92 11.55 -15.40
C PHE A 812 -3.75 11.62 -16.40
N GLY A 813 -4.02 12.08 -17.63
CA GLY A 813 -3.10 11.95 -18.78
C GLY A 813 -3.60 11.03 -19.90
N GLY A 814 -4.61 10.19 -19.61
CA GLY A 814 -5.24 9.30 -20.59
C GLY A 814 -4.38 8.07 -20.95
N PRO A 815 -4.85 7.22 -21.88
CA PRO A 815 -4.19 5.94 -22.21
C PRO A 815 -2.76 6.09 -22.76
N ARG A 816 -2.41 7.29 -23.27
CA ARG A 816 -1.07 7.62 -23.78
C ARG A 816 -0.07 8.03 -22.70
N ASP A 817 -0.51 8.44 -21.51
CA ASP A 817 0.37 8.81 -20.38
C ASP A 817 0.19 7.88 -19.17
N ALA A 818 -0.40 6.70 -19.39
CA ALA A 818 -0.20 5.57 -18.48
C ALA A 818 1.31 5.38 -18.25
N ALA A 819 1.70 5.01 -17.02
CA ALA A 819 3.08 5.12 -16.53
C ALA A 819 4.09 4.11 -17.13
N SER A 820 3.88 3.70 -18.37
CA SER A 820 4.75 2.93 -19.27
C SER A 820 5.12 3.69 -20.55
N SER A 821 4.58 4.90 -20.76
CA SER A 821 4.83 5.72 -21.95
C SER A 821 6.05 6.64 -21.83
N PRO A 822 6.72 6.98 -22.96
CA PRO A 822 7.90 7.84 -22.99
C PRO A 822 7.64 9.35 -22.72
N GLY A 823 6.42 9.77 -22.36
CA GLY A 823 6.05 11.18 -22.12
C GLY A 823 6.46 11.76 -20.75
N GLY A 824 6.92 10.92 -19.82
CA GLY A 824 7.21 11.32 -18.43
C GLY A 824 5.95 11.39 -17.54
N PRO A 825 6.06 11.95 -16.33
CA PRO A 825 4.95 11.96 -15.37
C PRO A 825 3.83 12.95 -15.76
N PRO A 826 2.58 12.69 -15.31
CA PRO A 826 1.39 13.41 -15.78
C PRO A 826 1.22 14.83 -15.21
N PHE A 827 1.89 15.15 -14.10
CA PHE A 827 1.94 16.49 -13.52
C PHE A 827 3.33 17.09 -13.68
N ASP A 828 3.38 18.40 -13.90
CA ASP A 828 4.64 19.13 -13.99
C ASP A 828 5.13 19.51 -12.58
N TYR A 829 4.20 19.82 -11.67
CA TYR A 829 4.48 20.12 -10.26
C TYR A 829 3.64 19.25 -9.31
N VAL A 830 4.25 18.80 -8.23
CA VAL A 830 3.59 18.24 -7.05
C VAL A 830 3.88 19.16 -5.86
N ILE A 831 2.84 19.60 -5.17
CA ILE A 831 2.92 20.37 -3.93
C ILE A 831 2.38 19.51 -2.80
N ILE A 832 3.14 19.33 -1.72
CA ILE A 832 2.68 18.64 -0.51
C ILE A 832 2.68 19.67 0.64
N ASP A 833 1.49 20.01 1.13
CA ASP A 833 1.31 20.84 2.33
C ASP A 833 1.14 19.95 3.58
N GLU A 834 1.48 20.51 4.74
CA GLU A 834 1.57 19.79 6.03
C GLU A 834 2.41 18.50 5.99
N VAL A 835 3.45 18.47 5.15
CA VAL A 835 4.33 17.29 4.95
C VAL A 835 4.95 16.75 6.25
N SER A 836 5.10 17.60 7.27
CA SER A 836 5.66 17.24 8.59
C SER A 836 4.73 16.35 9.42
N GLN A 837 3.46 16.19 9.04
CA GLN A 837 2.52 15.26 9.66
C GLN A 837 2.49 13.88 8.96
N SER A 838 3.27 13.68 7.89
CA SER A 838 3.26 12.44 7.09
C SER A 838 4.56 11.65 7.23
N MET A 839 4.44 10.33 7.23
CA MET A 839 5.58 9.43 7.04
C MET A 839 6.20 9.69 5.67
N GLU A 840 7.52 9.58 5.54
CA GLU A 840 8.19 9.81 4.25
C GLU A 840 7.64 8.88 3.16
N ALA A 841 7.36 7.61 3.50
CA ALA A 841 6.77 6.64 2.58
C ALA A 841 5.39 7.05 2.02
N GLU A 842 4.62 7.86 2.76
CA GLU A 842 3.34 8.40 2.31
C GLU A 842 3.53 9.50 1.26
N CYS A 843 4.54 10.36 1.45
CA CYS A 843 4.86 11.46 0.54
C CYS A 843 5.13 10.98 -0.89
N TRP A 844 5.76 9.80 -1.01
CA TRP A 844 6.08 9.16 -2.29
C TRP A 844 4.86 8.68 -3.10
N LEU A 845 3.66 8.63 -2.51
CA LEU A 845 2.41 8.37 -3.24
C LEU A 845 2.08 9.49 -4.24
N ALA A 846 2.31 10.73 -3.82
CA ALA A 846 2.09 11.93 -4.64
C ALA A 846 3.36 12.35 -5.40
N ALA A 847 4.53 12.35 -4.75
CA ALA A 847 5.76 12.89 -5.35
C ALA A 847 6.11 12.22 -6.70
N LEU A 848 5.96 10.89 -6.81
CA LEU A 848 6.20 10.13 -8.05
C LEU A 848 5.25 10.45 -9.21
N ARG A 849 4.30 11.38 -9.04
CA ARG A 849 3.36 11.85 -10.07
C ARG A 849 3.82 13.15 -10.75
N GLY A 850 4.84 13.83 -10.22
CA GLY A 850 5.34 15.12 -10.69
C GLY A 850 6.70 15.08 -11.39
N ARG A 851 7.08 16.19 -12.05
CA ARG A 851 8.46 16.47 -12.48
C ARG A 851 9.24 17.25 -11.42
N ARG A 852 8.56 18.17 -10.72
CA ARG A 852 9.09 19.02 -9.65
C ARG A 852 8.29 18.83 -8.36
N LEU A 853 8.95 18.97 -7.20
CA LEU A 853 8.38 18.75 -5.87
C LEU A 853 8.54 19.99 -4.97
N ILE A 854 7.44 20.49 -4.43
CA ILE A 854 7.42 21.60 -3.48
C ILE A 854 6.86 21.07 -2.15
N LEU A 855 7.65 21.16 -1.08
CA LEU A 855 7.31 20.65 0.24
C LEU A 855 7.07 21.81 1.20
N CYS A 856 5.86 21.89 1.76
CA CYS A 856 5.46 22.93 2.71
C CYS A 856 5.09 22.27 4.05
N GLY A 857 5.73 22.71 5.13
CA GLY A 857 5.55 22.07 6.43
C GLY A 857 6.19 22.82 7.59
N ASP A 858 6.15 22.21 8.77
CA ASP A 858 6.82 22.69 9.96
C ASP A 858 7.26 21.50 10.84
N PRO A 859 8.55 21.13 10.84
CA PRO A 859 9.07 19.99 11.61
C PRO A 859 9.08 20.23 13.13
N HIS A 860 8.73 21.43 13.61
CA HIS A 860 8.55 21.72 15.04
C HIS A 860 7.09 21.54 15.50
N GLN A 861 6.18 21.11 14.62
CA GLN A 861 4.84 20.64 14.98
C GLN A 861 4.80 19.10 14.98
N LEU A 862 3.61 18.50 15.20
CA LEU A 862 3.50 17.05 15.41
C LEU A 862 4.03 16.23 14.22
N PRO A 863 4.80 15.16 14.49
CA PRO A 863 5.18 14.16 13.49
C PRO A 863 3.99 13.25 13.12
N PRO A 864 4.11 12.39 12.09
CA PRO A 864 3.17 11.30 11.87
C PRO A 864 3.04 10.39 13.11
N THR A 865 1.83 9.90 13.37
CA THR A 865 1.59 8.91 14.43
C THR A 865 2.11 7.52 14.00
N VAL A 866 2.99 6.94 14.80
CA VAL A 866 3.61 5.61 14.59
C VAL A 866 3.44 4.81 15.88
N THR A 867 2.95 3.57 15.79
CA THR A 867 2.60 2.75 16.98
C THR A 867 3.51 1.53 17.19
N LEU A 868 4.51 1.32 16.33
CA LEU A 868 5.57 0.33 16.47
C LEU A 868 6.12 0.22 17.90
N SER A 869 6.11 -1.01 18.42
CA SER A 869 6.68 -1.39 19.72
C SER A 869 8.21 -1.27 19.76
N ASN A 870 8.87 -1.33 18.60
CA ASN A 870 10.31 -1.17 18.39
C ASN A 870 10.70 0.32 18.43
N PRO A 871 11.39 0.83 19.47
CA PRO A 871 11.66 2.27 19.61
C PRO A 871 12.52 2.84 18.49
N ARG A 872 13.46 2.05 17.96
CA ARG A 872 14.33 2.46 16.85
C ARG A 872 13.55 2.53 15.53
N GLY A 873 12.67 1.55 15.29
CA GLY A 873 11.77 1.54 14.14
C GLY A 873 10.77 2.70 14.18
N ASN A 874 10.20 2.94 15.36
CA ASN A 874 9.27 4.03 15.60
C ASN A 874 9.91 5.41 15.31
N ALA A 875 11.11 5.65 15.82
CA ALA A 875 11.88 6.87 15.53
C ALA A 875 12.16 7.07 14.03
N ILE A 876 12.49 5.99 13.30
CA ILE A 876 12.75 6.07 11.84
C ILE A 876 11.49 6.44 11.07
N LEU A 877 10.34 5.80 11.32
CA LEU A 877 9.09 6.14 10.63
C LEU A 877 8.52 7.50 11.05
N SER A 878 8.88 7.99 12.24
CA SER A 878 8.50 9.32 12.74
C SER A 878 9.28 10.46 12.07
N HIS A 879 10.42 10.17 11.43
CA HIS A 879 11.17 11.17 10.66
C HIS A 879 10.48 11.47 9.33
N THR A 880 10.28 12.77 9.07
CA THR A 880 9.53 13.25 7.91
C THR A 880 10.47 13.54 6.74
N LEU A 881 9.95 13.48 5.51
CA LEU A 881 10.70 13.87 4.31
C LEU A 881 11.29 15.28 4.42
N PHE A 882 10.52 16.21 4.99
CA PHE A 882 10.93 17.60 5.18
C PHE A 882 12.08 17.71 6.17
N GLU A 883 11.97 17.04 7.33
CA GLU A 883 13.02 17.08 8.35
C GLU A 883 14.33 16.47 7.83
N ARG A 884 14.26 15.32 7.16
CA ARG A 884 15.45 14.66 6.57
C ARG A 884 16.15 15.57 5.56
N LEU A 885 15.39 16.26 4.72
CA LEU A 885 15.93 17.16 3.69
C LEU A 885 16.42 18.49 4.28
N ALA A 886 15.69 19.08 5.22
CA ALA A 886 16.10 20.32 5.89
C ALA A 886 17.42 20.14 6.65
N ARG A 887 17.56 19.04 7.42
CA ARG A 887 18.81 18.66 8.10
C ARG A 887 19.98 18.41 7.14
N ARG A 888 19.72 17.98 5.90
CA ARG A 888 20.76 17.70 4.89
C ARG A 888 21.23 18.96 4.16
N TRP A 889 20.30 19.88 3.87
CA TRP A 889 20.51 20.95 2.90
C TRP A 889 20.66 22.35 3.51
N SER A 890 20.02 22.63 4.65
CA SER A 890 20.11 23.94 5.30
C SER A 890 21.13 23.92 6.43
N THR A 891 22.06 24.86 6.39
CA THR A 891 22.99 25.15 7.50
C THR A 891 22.33 25.96 8.61
N SER A 892 21.14 26.51 8.35
CA SER A 892 20.36 27.34 9.27
C SER A 892 19.17 26.59 9.91
N PHE A 893 19.04 25.29 9.69
CA PHE A 893 17.98 24.47 10.25
C PHE A 893 18.35 23.90 11.63
N VAL A 894 17.48 24.09 12.62
CA VAL A 894 17.64 23.54 13.97
C VAL A 894 16.68 22.36 14.16
N PRO A 895 17.16 21.17 14.57
CA PRO A 895 16.27 20.06 14.97
C PRO A 895 15.45 20.40 16.21
N SER A 896 14.22 19.87 16.32
CA SER A 896 13.37 20.06 17.51
C SER A 896 14.00 19.53 18.81
N SER A 897 14.87 18.53 18.69
CA SER A 897 15.59 17.88 19.80
C SER A 897 17.10 17.93 19.53
N PRO A 898 17.83 18.96 19.98
CA PRO A 898 19.28 19.00 19.90
C PRO A 898 19.92 17.93 20.82
N PRO A 899 21.14 17.42 20.52
CA PRO A 899 21.82 16.50 21.41
C PRO A 899 22.09 17.14 22.77
N ALA A 900 21.87 16.38 23.85
CA ALA A 900 22.08 16.87 25.22
C ALA A 900 23.50 17.42 25.42
N GLY A 901 23.60 18.64 25.96
CA GLY A 901 24.88 19.32 26.20
C GLY A 901 25.43 20.14 25.02
N VAL A 902 24.78 20.15 23.85
CA VAL A 902 25.14 21.06 22.75
C VAL A 902 24.40 22.39 22.91
N PRO A 903 25.09 23.54 23.04
CA PRO A 903 24.42 24.84 23.06
C PRO A 903 23.64 25.06 21.76
N VAL A 904 22.37 25.45 21.88
CA VAL A 904 21.61 25.97 20.72
C VAL A 904 22.36 27.21 20.22
N PRO A 905 22.78 27.27 18.95
CA PRO A 905 23.51 28.43 18.45
C PRO A 905 22.70 29.71 18.65
N GLY A 906 23.34 30.72 19.24
CA GLY A 906 22.74 32.05 19.40
C GLY A 906 22.34 32.66 18.04
N PRO A 907 21.43 33.64 18.02
CA PRO A 907 20.97 34.26 16.78
C PRO A 907 22.15 34.90 16.03
N HIS A 908 22.53 34.32 14.89
CA HIS A 908 23.55 34.88 14.00
C HIS A 908 22.83 35.75 12.95
N PRO A 909 22.90 37.10 13.02
CA PRO A 909 21.89 37.92 12.33
C PRO A 909 22.06 38.00 10.80
N ASP A 910 23.31 38.04 10.30
CA ASP A 910 23.61 38.65 8.99
C ASP A 910 24.24 37.74 7.93
N ALA A 911 23.97 36.42 7.96
CA ALA A 911 24.49 35.51 6.94
C ALA A 911 23.50 34.43 6.50
N ARG A 912 22.45 34.82 5.75
CA ARG A 912 21.81 33.85 4.83
C ARG A 912 22.82 33.50 3.74
N PRO A 913 23.25 32.23 3.56
CA PRO A 913 23.88 31.85 2.31
C PRO A 913 22.84 32.06 1.20
N ALA A 914 23.22 32.74 0.11
CA ALA A 914 22.29 33.20 -0.93
C ALA A 914 21.55 32.06 -1.68
N ASN A 915 21.89 30.80 -1.40
CA ASN A 915 21.36 29.59 -2.02
C ASN A 915 20.85 28.54 -0.98
N ASP A 916 20.39 28.93 0.23
CA ASP A 916 19.78 27.94 1.15
C ASP A 916 18.55 27.27 0.49
N PRO A 917 18.50 25.93 0.34
CA PRO A 917 17.36 25.23 -0.22
C PRO A 917 16.05 25.34 0.58
N VAL A 918 16.10 25.76 1.85
CA VAL A 918 14.94 25.92 2.72
C VAL A 918 14.63 27.41 2.91
N THR A 919 13.46 27.86 2.47
CA THR A 919 12.97 29.21 2.80
C THR A 919 11.99 29.15 3.98
N MET A 920 12.27 29.92 5.03
CA MET A 920 11.42 30.04 6.21
C MET A 920 10.56 31.31 6.16
N LEU A 921 9.28 31.18 6.46
CA LEU A 921 8.36 32.31 6.67
C LEU A 921 8.57 32.89 8.08
N THR A 922 8.69 34.20 8.18
CA THR A 922 9.12 34.87 9.44
C THR A 922 8.04 35.74 10.07
N VAL A 923 7.01 36.18 9.35
CA VAL A 923 5.94 37.02 9.93
C VAL A 923 4.71 36.17 10.24
N GLN A 924 4.21 36.21 11.48
CA GLN A 924 3.01 35.49 11.92
C GLN A 924 1.81 36.42 12.15
N TYR A 925 0.62 35.96 11.76
CA TYR A 925 -0.63 36.74 11.68
C TYR A 925 -1.76 36.19 12.56
N ARG A 926 -1.42 35.41 13.60
CA ARG A 926 -2.37 34.68 14.46
C ARG A 926 -2.34 35.16 15.90
N MET A 927 -1.18 35.08 16.53
CA MET A 927 -0.98 35.11 17.98
C MET A 927 -0.65 36.53 18.48
N ASN A 928 -1.03 36.84 19.71
CA ASN A 928 -0.40 37.93 20.47
C ASN A 928 1.12 37.67 20.58
N ARG A 929 1.94 38.72 20.64
CA ARG A 929 3.40 38.58 20.73
C ARG A 929 3.85 37.69 21.87
N HIS A 930 3.21 37.80 23.04
CA HIS A 930 3.58 37.05 24.24
C HIS A 930 3.25 35.56 24.08
N ILE A 931 2.12 35.21 23.41
CA ILE A 931 1.75 33.81 23.10
C ILE A 931 2.75 33.18 22.13
N ALA A 932 3.21 33.95 21.13
CA ALA A 932 4.18 33.46 20.14
C ALA A 932 5.60 33.32 20.70
N GLU A 933 5.93 34.04 21.77
CA GLU A 933 7.32 34.31 22.16
C GLU A 933 8.07 33.07 22.66
N TRP A 934 7.47 32.24 23.53
CA TRP A 934 8.11 31.02 24.00
C TRP A 934 8.46 30.08 22.84
N SER A 935 7.47 29.76 21.99
CA SER A 935 7.66 28.92 20.81
C SER A 935 8.76 29.50 19.92
N ASN A 936 8.72 30.81 19.67
CA ASN A 936 9.72 31.50 18.86
C ASN A 936 11.14 31.36 19.41
N ARG A 937 11.35 31.63 20.70
CA ARG A 937 12.66 31.50 21.36
C ARG A 937 13.12 30.04 21.39
N ARG A 938 12.26 29.10 21.82
CA ARG A 938 12.62 27.70 22.08
C ARG A 938 12.82 26.87 20.81
N LEU A 939 12.06 27.12 19.74
CA LEU A 939 12.00 26.24 18.55
C LEU A 939 12.40 26.93 17.24
N TYR A 940 12.26 28.25 17.14
CA TYR A 940 12.45 28.99 15.89
C TYR A 940 13.58 30.03 15.95
N GLN A 941 14.49 29.91 16.94
CA GLN A 941 15.67 30.78 17.15
C GLN A 941 15.37 32.28 17.27
N GLY A 942 14.15 32.67 17.66
CA GLY A 942 13.73 34.08 17.69
C GLY A 942 13.39 34.67 16.32
N ARG A 943 13.36 33.88 15.23
CA ARG A 943 13.21 34.34 13.84
C ARG A 943 11.77 34.64 13.41
N ILE A 944 10.78 34.44 14.28
CA ILE A 944 9.37 34.76 14.04
C ILE A 944 9.03 36.11 14.65
N GLU A 945 8.34 36.95 13.90
CA GLU A 945 7.83 38.25 14.31
C GLU A 945 6.31 38.28 14.25
N SER A 946 5.67 38.92 15.23
CA SER A 946 4.22 39.10 15.23
C SER A 946 3.85 40.31 14.36
N ALA A 947 3.00 40.12 13.36
CA ALA A 947 2.52 41.23 12.53
C ALA A 947 1.85 42.32 13.41
N PRO A 948 2.01 43.62 13.10
CA PRO A 948 1.47 44.71 13.93
C PRO A 948 -0.02 44.59 14.24
N ALA A 949 -0.81 43.99 13.35
CA ALA A 949 -2.25 43.77 13.51
C ALA A 949 -2.63 42.71 14.57
N VAL A 950 -1.69 41.86 15.02
CA VAL A 950 -1.92 40.84 16.06
C VAL A 950 -0.97 40.96 17.25
N ALA A 951 0.16 41.66 17.11
CA ALA A 951 1.20 41.70 18.15
C ALA A 951 0.70 42.14 19.53
N GLY A 952 -0.30 43.02 19.60
CA GLY A 952 -0.88 43.53 20.84
C GLY A 952 -2.37 43.25 21.05
N HIS A 953 -3.00 42.38 20.25
CA HIS A 953 -4.45 42.15 20.32
C HIS A 953 -4.84 41.36 21.59
N LEU A 954 -5.99 41.68 22.19
CA LEU A 954 -6.47 41.11 23.47
C LEU A 954 -7.89 40.58 23.35
N LEU A 955 -8.35 39.80 24.33
CA LEU A 955 -9.71 39.28 24.32
C LEU A 955 -10.76 40.41 24.48
N ALA A 956 -10.43 41.47 25.22
CA ALA A 956 -11.24 42.67 25.35
C ALA A 956 -11.58 43.37 24.02
N ASP A 957 -10.81 43.18 22.93
CA ASP A 957 -11.14 43.81 21.63
C ASP A 957 -12.35 43.15 20.92
N VAL A 958 -12.77 41.96 21.36
CA VAL A 958 -13.83 41.15 20.70
C VAL A 958 -14.97 40.74 21.63
N VAL A 959 -14.76 40.80 22.95
CA VAL A 959 -15.82 40.62 23.95
C VAL A 959 -16.36 42.01 24.32
N PRO A 960 -17.66 42.31 24.09
CA PRO A 960 -18.22 43.60 24.45
C PRO A 960 -18.18 43.80 25.97
N GLU A 961 -17.92 45.04 26.43
CA GLU A 961 -18.03 45.34 27.86
C GLU A 961 -19.44 44.98 28.38
N PRO A 962 -19.55 44.35 29.57
CA PRO A 962 -20.82 43.92 30.11
C PRO A 962 -21.75 45.12 30.33
N ALA A 963 -22.83 45.17 29.53
CA ALA A 963 -23.84 46.23 29.58
C ALA A 963 -24.71 46.12 30.85
N GLY A 964 -24.16 46.56 31.99
CA GLY A 964 -24.76 46.36 33.31
C GLY A 964 -24.10 47.16 34.43
N GLY A 965 -23.88 48.45 34.24
CA GLY A 965 -23.17 49.32 35.21
C GLY A 965 -23.48 50.80 35.09
N GLY A 966 -24.72 51.17 34.76
CA GLY A 966 -25.11 52.57 34.60
C GLY A 966 -25.25 53.32 35.93
N GLY A 967 -24.23 54.07 36.35
CA GLY A 967 -24.38 55.15 37.34
C GLY A 967 -23.26 55.28 38.36
N GLY A 968 -22.58 56.44 38.36
CA GLY A 968 -21.70 56.88 39.43
C GLY A 968 -20.21 56.86 39.07
N GLY A 969 -19.58 58.03 39.07
CA GLY A 969 -18.14 58.15 38.84
C GLY A 969 -17.34 57.58 40.01
N GLY A 970 -16.53 56.55 39.75
CA GLY A 970 -15.58 55.98 40.69
C GLY A 970 -14.72 54.93 39.99
N LYS A 971 -13.39 54.98 40.18
CA LYS A 971 -12.49 53.91 39.77
C LYS A 971 -12.64 52.72 40.73
N SER A 972 -13.76 52.00 40.66
CA SER A 972 -13.87 50.68 41.26
C SER A 972 -13.21 49.66 40.34
N THR A 973 -12.00 49.24 40.70
CA THR A 973 -11.35 48.05 40.13
C THR A 973 -12.31 46.88 40.14
N GLN A 974 -12.67 46.34 38.96
CA GLN A 974 -13.42 45.09 38.85
C GLN A 974 -12.47 43.93 39.19
N SER A 975 -12.27 43.69 40.49
CA SER A 975 -11.48 42.57 41.02
C SER A 975 -12.30 41.27 41.01
N GLY A 976 -12.73 40.84 39.82
CA GLY A 976 -13.47 39.60 39.59
C GLY A 976 -12.67 38.63 38.72
N PRO A 977 -12.99 37.32 38.76
CA PRO A 977 -12.17 36.28 38.11
C PRO A 977 -12.20 36.30 36.57
N LEU A 978 -13.02 37.16 35.96
CA LEU A 978 -13.03 37.42 34.51
C LEU A 978 -11.99 38.46 34.08
N GLN A 979 -11.57 39.37 34.98
CA GLN A 979 -10.69 40.50 34.62
C GLN A 979 -9.31 40.06 34.09
N PRO A 980 -8.61 39.06 34.66
CA PRO A 980 -7.38 38.53 34.09
C PRO A 980 -7.54 38.03 32.65
N LEU A 981 -8.64 37.31 32.38
CA LEU A 981 -8.93 36.68 31.09
C LEU A 981 -9.18 37.72 29.98
N LEU A 982 -9.70 38.90 30.32
CA LEU A 982 -9.95 39.97 29.35
C LEU A 982 -8.72 40.85 29.10
N ALA A 983 -7.92 41.11 30.15
CA ALA A 983 -6.83 42.08 30.11
C ALA A 983 -5.47 41.49 29.68
N HIS A 984 -5.25 40.19 29.82
CA HIS A 984 -3.96 39.54 29.55
C HIS A 984 -4.05 38.51 28.41
N PRO A 985 -3.00 38.36 27.57
CA PRO A 985 -2.98 37.37 26.50
C PRO A 985 -2.53 35.98 26.96
N LEU A 986 -1.86 35.89 28.11
CA LEU A 986 -1.61 34.63 28.82
C LEU A 986 -2.11 34.75 30.25
N VAL A 987 -2.75 33.68 30.72
CA VAL A 987 -3.09 33.47 32.13
C VAL A 987 -2.62 32.07 32.49
N PHE A 988 -1.86 31.93 33.57
CA PHE A 988 -1.46 30.61 34.11
C PHE A 988 -2.12 30.44 35.47
N ILE A 989 -2.94 29.39 35.57
CA ILE A 989 -3.60 29.00 36.81
C ILE A 989 -2.85 27.79 37.36
N ASP A 990 -2.02 28.05 38.36
CA ASP A 990 -1.22 27.01 39.02
C ASP A 990 -2.09 26.24 40.02
N THR A 991 -1.97 24.92 39.99
CA THR A 991 -2.70 24.00 40.87
C THR A 991 -1.85 23.47 42.03
N VAL A 992 -0.58 23.89 42.14
CA VAL A 992 0.28 23.57 43.29
C VAL A 992 -0.39 23.97 44.62
N GLY A 993 -0.36 23.05 45.59
CA GLY A 993 -0.90 23.27 46.95
C GLY A 993 -2.43 23.20 47.07
N CYS A 994 -3.16 23.03 45.97
CA CYS A 994 -4.62 23.00 45.97
C CYS A 994 -5.15 21.59 46.28
N ALA A 995 -6.09 21.46 47.21
CA ALA A 995 -6.60 20.15 47.66
C ALA A 995 -7.42 19.43 46.56
N GLY A 996 -7.30 18.09 46.50
CA GLY A 996 -8.10 17.24 45.60
C GLY A 996 -7.66 17.22 44.13
N PHE A 997 -6.57 17.90 43.75
CA PHE A 997 -5.98 17.78 42.41
C PHE A 997 -5.09 16.52 42.24
N GLU A 998 -4.99 15.67 43.27
CA GLU A 998 -4.40 14.33 43.21
C GLU A 998 -5.48 13.25 43.25
N GLU A 999 -5.67 12.52 42.15
CA GLU A 999 -6.25 11.19 42.16
C GLU A 999 -5.38 10.21 41.35
N VAL A 1000 -4.60 9.39 42.05
CA VAL A 1000 -4.12 8.13 41.48
C VAL A 1000 -5.31 7.18 41.46
N ASN A 1001 -5.95 7.04 40.30
CA ASN A 1001 -7.15 6.22 40.12
C ASN A 1001 -6.96 4.78 40.69
N PRO A 1002 -7.58 4.42 41.82
CA PRO A 1002 -7.28 3.16 42.52
C PRO A 1002 -7.80 1.91 41.80
N SER A 1003 -8.69 2.09 40.83
CA SER A 1003 -9.41 1.00 40.15
C SER A 1003 -8.51 0.06 39.34
N ALA A 1004 -7.30 0.50 38.95
CA ALA A 1004 -6.30 -0.35 38.29
C ALA A 1004 -5.79 -1.52 39.16
N GLY A 1005 -6.00 -1.46 40.48
CA GLY A 1005 -5.67 -2.55 41.42
C GLY A 1005 -6.84 -3.47 41.80
N ALA A 1006 -8.09 -3.10 41.47
CA ALA A 1006 -9.30 -3.73 42.03
C ALA A 1006 -9.91 -4.85 41.16
N ALA A 1007 -9.42 -5.09 39.94
CA ALA A 1007 -9.80 -6.25 39.12
C ALA A 1007 -9.04 -7.54 39.52
N GLY A 1008 -8.86 -7.75 40.83
CA GLY A 1008 -8.13 -8.86 41.45
C GLY A 1008 -8.92 -10.17 41.55
N GLY A 1009 -9.84 -10.44 40.60
CA GLY A 1009 -10.44 -11.76 40.46
C GLY A 1009 -9.49 -12.75 39.76
N PRO A 1010 -9.52 -14.05 40.07
CA PRO A 1010 -8.70 -15.06 39.40
C PRO A 1010 -9.19 -15.34 37.96
N ALA A 1011 -8.99 -14.37 37.07
CA ALA A 1011 -9.32 -14.47 35.65
C ALA A 1011 -8.27 -15.31 34.92
N THR A 1012 -8.63 -16.55 34.61
CA THR A 1012 -7.83 -17.52 33.86
C THR A 1012 -7.72 -17.14 32.38
N GLY A 1013 -6.67 -16.39 32.01
CA GLY A 1013 -6.40 -16.00 30.62
C GLY A 1013 -4.91 -15.79 30.36
N PRO A 1014 -4.42 -16.04 29.13
CA PRO A 1014 -3.00 -15.97 28.79
C PRO A 1014 -2.45 -14.53 28.89
N PRO A 1015 -1.16 -14.35 29.24
CA PRO A 1015 -0.58 -13.02 29.54
C PRO A 1015 -0.51 -12.04 28.36
N GLY A 1016 -0.67 -12.50 27.11
CA GLY A 1016 -0.75 -11.63 25.93
C GLY A 1016 -1.94 -10.68 25.97
N ALA A 1017 -3.14 -11.22 26.20
CA ALA A 1017 -4.40 -10.48 26.10
C ALA A 1017 -4.47 -9.29 27.07
N LYS A 1018 -3.91 -9.41 28.28
CA LYS A 1018 -3.85 -8.31 29.25
C LYS A 1018 -2.91 -7.18 28.82
N ARG A 1019 -1.78 -7.51 28.17
CA ARG A 1019 -0.87 -6.52 27.57
C ARG A 1019 -1.52 -5.85 26.37
N LEU A 1020 -2.27 -6.61 25.59
CA LEU A 1020 -2.96 -6.13 24.40
C LEU A 1020 -4.16 -5.24 24.75
N LEU A 1021 -4.92 -5.55 25.80
CA LEU A 1021 -5.94 -4.65 26.36
C LEU A 1021 -5.32 -3.32 26.73
N ARG A 1022 -4.19 -3.34 27.44
CA ARG A 1022 -3.44 -2.12 27.79
C ARG A 1022 -2.87 -1.39 26.58
N GLN A 1023 -2.66 -2.06 25.44
CA GLN A 1023 -2.19 -1.44 24.18
C GLN A 1023 -3.33 -0.91 23.29
N VAL A 1024 -4.50 -1.56 23.29
CA VAL A 1024 -5.68 -1.10 22.54
C VAL A 1024 -6.41 0.01 23.30
N LEU A 1025 -6.51 -0.13 24.62
CA LEU A 1025 -6.91 0.95 25.54
C LEU A 1025 -5.76 1.95 25.80
N ALA A 1026 -4.63 1.89 25.08
CA ALA A 1026 -3.45 2.72 25.37
C ALA A 1026 -3.72 4.22 25.15
N SER A 1027 -4.00 4.88 26.25
CA SER A 1027 -2.87 5.23 27.13
C SER A 1027 -3.28 4.88 28.56
N GLU A 1028 -2.36 4.98 29.52
CA GLU A 1028 -2.77 5.38 30.87
C GLU A 1028 -3.30 6.82 30.78
N SER A 1029 -4.52 6.96 30.26
CA SER A 1029 -5.08 8.25 29.90
C SER A 1029 -5.50 8.93 31.19
N LYS A 1030 -4.61 9.77 31.71
CA LYS A 1030 -4.84 10.45 32.99
C LYS A 1030 -5.98 11.46 32.83
N SER A 1031 -6.66 11.73 33.93
CA SER A 1031 -7.62 12.82 34.06
C SER A 1031 -7.40 13.48 35.42
N ASN A 1032 -7.70 14.77 35.48
CA ASN A 1032 -7.68 15.57 36.69
C ASN A 1032 -9.07 16.22 36.81
N PRO A 1033 -9.96 15.68 37.68
CA PRO A 1033 -11.34 16.14 37.80
C PRO A 1033 -11.45 17.63 38.13
N ASN A 1034 -10.55 18.16 38.96
CA ASN A 1034 -10.59 19.56 39.37
C ASN A 1034 -10.07 20.50 38.27
N GLU A 1035 -9.04 20.11 37.50
CA GLU A 1035 -8.71 20.85 36.27
C GLU A 1035 -9.87 20.83 35.26
N ALA A 1036 -10.59 19.72 35.15
CA ALA A 1036 -11.74 19.61 34.24
C ALA A 1036 -12.90 20.52 34.69
N ARG A 1037 -13.21 20.57 36.00
CA ARG A 1037 -14.17 21.53 36.58
C ARG A 1037 -13.76 22.97 36.31
N LEU A 1038 -12.48 23.31 36.51
CA LEU A 1038 -11.96 24.65 36.28
C LEU A 1038 -12.06 25.06 34.80
N ALA A 1039 -11.69 24.18 33.87
CA ALA A 1039 -11.83 24.41 32.44
C ALA A 1039 -13.29 24.65 32.01
N VAL A 1040 -14.24 23.89 32.58
CA VAL A 1040 -15.68 24.06 32.35
C VAL A 1040 -16.19 25.39 32.95
N LEU A 1041 -15.74 25.78 34.15
CA LEU A 1041 -16.08 27.05 34.79
C LEU A 1041 -15.61 28.25 33.96
N LEU A 1042 -14.35 28.24 33.54
CA LEU A 1042 -13.75 29.28 32.71
C LEU A 1042 -14.48 29.42 31.37
N ALA A 1043 -14.82 28.29 30.74
CA ALA A 1043 -15.63 28.28 29.52
C ALA A 1043 -17.01 28.90 29.74
N HIS A 1044 -17.71 28.55 30.83
CA HIS A 1044 -18.99 29.17 31.19
C HIS A 1044 -18.87 30.68 31.38
N MET A 1045 -17.86 31.14 32.14
CA MET A 1045 -17.62 32.56 32.38
C MET A 1045 -17.35 33.35 31.09
N LEU A 1046 -16.54 32.81 30.18
CA LEU A 1046 -16.22 33.45 28.91
C LEU A 1046 -17.44 33.55 27.99
N LEU A 1047 -18.26 32.50 27.91
CA LEU A 1047 -19.51 32.54 27.15
C LEU A 1047 -20.53 33.48 27.78
N ALA A 1048 -20.62 33.53 29.11
CA ALA A 1048 -21.49 34.47 29.84
C ALA A 1048 -21.05 35.93 29.65
N ALA A 1049 -19.76 36.19 29.44
CA ALA A 1049 -19.23 37.50 29.06
C ALA A 1049 -19.56 37.90 27.61
N GLY A 1050 -20.10 36.99 26.78
CA GLY A 1050 -20.48 37.25 25.39
C GLY A 1050 -19.54 36.67 24.35
N LEU A 1051 -18.56 35.83 24.72
CA LEU A 1051 -17.74 35.11 23.75
C LEU A 1051 -18.58 34.09 22.98
N SER A 1052 -18.47 34.05 21.64
CA SER A 1052 -19.11 33.01 20.85
C SER A 1052 -18.54 31.62 21.19
N PRO A 1053 -19.36 30.57 21.36
CA PRO A 1053 -18.89 29.19 21.56
C PRO A 1053 -17.88 28.74 20.49
N ASP A 1054 -18.08 29.17 19.24
CA ASP A 1054 -17.20 28.78 18.12
C ASP A 1054 -15.79 29.40 18.21
N ALA A 1055 -15.63 30.45 19.03
CA ALA A 1055 -14.37 31.20 19.23
C ALA A 1055 -13.50 30.65 20.38
N LEU A 1056 -13.99 29.63 21.10
CA LEU A 1056 -13.30 28.95 22.20
C LEU A 1056 -12.96 27.49 21.81
N ALA A 1057 -11.83 26.98 22.30
CA ALA A 1057 -11.60 25.55 22.43
C ALA A 1057 -10.89 25.19 23.73
N ILE A 1058 -11.09 23.96 24.17
CA ILE A 1058 -10.40 23.36 25.32
C ILE A 1058 -9.54 22.20 24.83
N ILE A 1059 -8.25 22.24 25.16
CA ILE A 1059 -7.24 21.29 24.72
C ILE A 1059 -6.66 20.57 25.94
N SER A 1060 -6.44 19.26 25.83
CA SER A 1060 -5.65 18.52 26.80
C SER A 1060 -4.81 17.43 26.10
N PRO A 1061 -3.64 17.02 26.63
CA PRO A 1061 -2.87 15.91 26.06
C PRO A 1061 -3.59 14.55 26.17
N TYR A 1062 -4.52 14.39 27.12
CA TYR A 1062 -5.08 13.09 27.49
C TYR A 1062 -6.55 12.93 27.07
N ALA A 1063 -6.86 11.82 26.41
CA ALA A 1063 -8.20 11.51 25.93
C ALA A 1063 -9.23 11.33 27.07
N GLN A 1064 -8.83 10.86 28.25
CA GLN A 1064 -9.73 10.78 29.41
C GLN A 1064 -10.10 12.15 29.97
N GLN A 1065 -9.14 13.10 30.04
CA GLN A 1065 -9.44 14.48 30.38
C GLN A 1065 -10.40 15.12 29.37
N VAL A 1066 -10.19 14.90 28.07
CA VAL A 1066 -11.11 15.34 27.00
C VAL A 1066 -12.52 14.77 27.21
N ARG A 1067 -12.65 13.47 27.56
CA ARG A 1067 -13.95 12.85 27.90
C ARG A 1067 -14.60 13.52 29.10
N GLN A 1068 -13.86 13.75 30.19
CA GLN A 1068 -14.39 14.36 31.42
C GLN A 1068 -14.84 15.82 31.21
N ILE A 1069 -14.05 16.63 30.51
CA ILE A 1069 -14.42 18.01 30.15
C ILE A 1069 -15.66 18.03 29.26
N THR A 1070 -15.74 17.15 28.26
CA THR A 1070 -16.90 17.06 27.34
C THR A 1070 -18.18 16.68 28.11
N ALA A 1071 -18.10 15.71 29.03
CA ALA A 1071 -19.21 15.34 29.90
C ALA A 1071 -19.63 16.49 30.82
N GLY A 1072 -18.66 17.24 31.37
CA GLY A 1072 -18.91 18.41 32.21
C GLY A 1072 -19.63 19.54 31.48
N LEU A 1073 -19.20 19.91 30.26
CA LEU A 1073 -19.90 20.91 29.44
C LEU A 1073 -21.35 20.48 29.14
N ALA A 1074 -21.57 19.21 28.81
CA ALA A 1074 -22.92 18.69 28.56
C ALA A 1074 -23.80 18.69 29.82
N HIS A 1075 -23.22 18.40 30.99
CA HIS A 1075 -23.92 18.45 32.27
C HIS A 1075 -24.31 19.87 32.66
N VAL A 1076 -23.39 20.84 32.59
CA VAL A 1076 -23.65 22.25 32.90
C VAL A 1076 -24.67 22.85 31.92
N GLN A 1077 -24.61 22.47 30.63
CA GLN A 1077 -25.64 22.85 29.64
C GLN A 1077 -27.05 22.37 30.03
N ALA A 1078 -27.16 21.17 30.59
CA ALA A 1078 -28.44 20.58 30.98
C ALA A 1078 -29.01 21.12 32.31
N THR A 1079 -28.15 21.64 33.20
CA THR A 1079 -28.53 22.14 34.53
C THR A 1079 -28.64 23.66 34.63
N SER A 1080 -28.10 24.42 33.67
CA SER A 1080 -28.15 25.89 33.66
C SER A 1080 -29.57 26.45 33.52
N PRO A 1081 -30.04 27.38 34.38
CA PRO A 1081 -31.34 28.03 34.23
C PRO A 1081 -31.36 29.01 33.04
N PRO A 1082 -32.53 29.26 32.42
CA PRO A 1082 -32.66 30.21 31.32
C PRO A 1082 -32.49 31.66 31.79
N VAL A 1083 -31.83 32.48 30.98
CA VAL A 1083 -31.52 33.89 31.28
C VAL A 1083 -32.72 34.79 30.94
N PRO A 1084 -33.12 35.74 31.81
CA PRO A 1084 -34.22 36.65 31.52
C PRO A 1084 -33.84 37.62 30.38
N ALA A 1085 -34.69 37.69 29.34
CA ALA A 1085 -34.48 38.59 28.22
C ALA A 1085 -34.71 40.05 28.63
N SER A 1086 -33.67 40.88 28.57
CA SER A 1086 -33.78 42.34 28.66
C SER A 1086 -33.30 43.00 27.37
N HIS A 1087 -34.18 43.83 26.79
CA HIS A 1087 -33.93 44.83 25.74
C HIS A 1087 -33.15 44.41 24.47
N ALA A 1088 -33.81 43.63 23.61
CA ALA A 1088 -33.48 43.63 22.18
C ALA A 1088 -33.95 44.95 21.52
N SER A 1089 -33.01 45.81 21.12
CA SER A 1089 -33.30 47.02 20.35
C SER A 1089 -33.33 46.74 18.83
N SER A 1090 -34.19 47.48 18.14
CA SER A 1090 -34.54 47.35 16.73
C SER A 1090 -33.38 47.39 15.72
N SER A 1091 -33.53 46.65 14.62
CA SER A 1091 -32.94 47.00 13.31
C SER A 1091 -34.00 46.88 12.19
N PRO A 1092 -33.89 47.64 11.09
CA PRO A 1092 -35.04 47.93 10.23
C PRO A 1092 -35.09 47.17 8.89
N GLY A 1093 -36.30 47.07 8.32
CA GLY A 1093 -36.50 47.26 6.88
C GLY A 1093 -36.98 46.07 6.04
N ALA A 1094 -38.09 46.30 5.32
CA ALA A 1094 -38.63 45.53 4.18
C ALA A 1094 -39.10 44.07 4.45
N GLY A 1095 -40.18 43.58 3.83
CA GLY A 1095 -41.12 44.22 2.91
C GLY A 1095 -42.37 43.35 2.71
N GLN A 1096 -43.47 43.97 2.29
CA GLN A 1096 -44.78 43.32 2.18
C GLN A 1096 -44.84 42.21 1.10
N ARG A 1097 -45.56 41.13 1.38
CA ARG A 1097 -46.60 40.62 0.46
C ARG A 1097 -47.63 39.76 1.19
N ALA A 1098 -48.91 39.96 0.85
CA ALA A 1098 -50.06 39.35 1.51
C ALA A 1098 -50.75 38.32 0.59
N GLY A 1099 -51.48 37.36 1.18
CA GLY A 1099 -52.49 36.60 0.43
C GLY A 1099 -52.95 35.26 1.03
N ARG A 1100 -54.09 35.29 1.76
CA ARG A 1100 -55.25 34.35 1.72
C ARG A 1100 -55.04 32.80 1.69
N LYS A 1101 -55.94 31.95 2.20
CA LYS A 1101 -57.05 31.97 3.20
C LYS A 1101 -57.62 30.53 3.30
N GLY A 1102 -58.20 30.12 4.43
CA GLY A 1102 -58.99 28.88 4.60
C GLY A 1102 -58.24 27.75 5.33
N ALA A 1103 -58.67 27.09 6.41
CA ALA A 1103 -59.97 26.83 7.10
C ALA A 1103 -60.64 25.47 6.77
N GLY A 1104 -60.99 24.70 7.82
CA GLY A 1104 -61.55 23.33 7.81
C GLY A 1104 -60.52 22.29 8.30
N SER A 1105 -60.59 21.63 9.47
CA SER A 1105 -61.64 20.79 10.11
C SER A 1105 -62.01 19.55 9.27
N ALA A 1106 -62.12 18.30 9.75
CA ALA A 1106 -61.82 17.63 11.03
C ALA A 1106 -61.82 16.08 10.78
N GLY A 1107 -61.36 15.16 11.63
CA GLY A 1107 -60.72 15.24 12.96
C GLY A 1107 -61.18 14.10 13.90
N ARG A 1108 -60.32 13.14 14.27
CA ARG A 1108 -60.64 12.02 15.20
C ARG A 1108 -59.50 11.71 16.20
N ARG A 1109 -59.83 11.85 17.49
CA ARG A 1109 -59.17 11.27 18.69
C ARG A 1109 -59.99 10.03 19.13
N PRO A 1110 -59.65 9.24 20.19
CA PRO A 1110 -58.54 9.33 21.17
C PRO A 1110 -57.69 8.02 21.24
N ALA A 1111 -56.61 7.93 22.03
CA ALA A 1111 -56.63 7.49 23.44
C ALA A 1111 -55.37 7.92 24.23
N LYS A 1112 -55.43 7.86 25.57
CA LYS A 1112 -54.45 8.42 26.53
C LYS A 1112 -53.33 7.44 26.89
N ALA A 1113 -52.13 7.96 27.14
CA ALA A 1113 -51.17 7.45 28.13
C ALA A 1113 -50.54 8.65 28.88
N ALA A 1114 -50.11 8.46 30.12
CA ALA A 1114 -49.87 9.56 31.07
C ALA A 1114 -48.53 10.28 30.86
N ALA A 1115 -48.52 11.59 31.16
CA ALA A 1115 -47.31 12.42 31.16
C ALA A 1115 -46.86 12.72 32.59
N ALA A 1116 -45.57 12.52 32.89
CA ALA A 1116 -44.91 13.17 34.02
C ALA A 1116 -44.63 14.65 33.67
N ALA A 1117 -44.82 15.55 34.62
CA ALA A 1117 -44.90 16.98 34.35
C ALA A 1117 -43.52 17.67 34.30
N ALA A 1118 -42.97 17.84 33.10
CA ALA A 1118 -41.98 18.89 32.85
C ALA A 1118 -42.69 20.24 32.63
N LYS A 1119 -42.44 21.23 33.50
CA LYS A 1119 -42.91 22.61 33.29
C LYS A 1119 -42.32 23.14 31.98
N LYS A 1120 -43.17 23.51 31.01
CA LYS A 1120 -42.73 24.33 29.87
C LYS A 1120 -42.29 25.70 30.37
N PRO A 1121 -41.14 26.24 29.94
CA PRO A 1121 -40.84 27.65 30.14
C PRO A 1121 -41.84 28.52 29.37
N GLY A 1122 -42.12 29.72 29.89
CA GLY A 1122 -43.01 30.68 29.25
C GLY A 1122 -42.44 31.25 27.95
N PRO A 1123 -43.28 31.81 27.06
CA PRO A 1123 -42.82 32.43 25.82
C PRO A 1123 -42.05 33.73 26.14
N GLY A 1124 -40.72 33.68 26.09
CA GLY A 1124 -39.84 34.82 26.36
C GLY A 1124 -38.48 34.50 26.98
N ALA A 1125 -38.25 33.25 27.39
CA ALA A 1125 -36.95 32.80 27.89
C ALA A 1125 -35.98 32.49 26.73
N LEU A 1126 -34.78 33.09 26.73
CA LEU A 1126 -33.66 32.61 25.94
C LEU A 1126 -32.99 31.44 26.68
N PRO A 1127 -32.54 30.38 25.98
CA PRO A 1127 -31.74 29.33 26.60
C PRO A 1127 -30.41 29.92 27.10
N GLY A 1128 -29.82 29.27 28.12
CA GLY A 1128 -28.47 29.60 28.58
C GLY A 1128 -27.40 29.42 27.48
N PRO A 1129 -26.16 29.90 27.69
CA PRO A 1129 -25.11 29.87 26.70
C PRO A 1129 -24.90 28.46 26.13
N ASP A 1130 -24.95 28.34 24.80
CA ASP A 1130 -24.86 27.07 24.07
C ASP A 1130 -23.42 26.52 24.05
N MET A 1131 -23.10 25.71 25.06
CA MET A 1131 -21.81 25.04 25.21
C MET A 1131 -21.60 23.88 24.23
N THR A 1132 -22.65 23.40 23.54
CA THR A 1132 -22.56 22.21 22.67
C THR A 1132 -21.68 22.41 21.43
N ARG A 1133 -21.38 23.68 21.12
CA ARG A 1133 -20.49 24.09 20.03
C ARG A 1133 -19.06 24.44 20.46
N ILE A 1134 -18.75 24.40 21.76
CA ILE A 1134 -17.37 24.53 22.23
C ILE A 1134 -16.58 23.32 21.75
N GLU A 1135 -15.40 23.58 21.20
CA GLU A 1135 -14.56 22.52 20.67
C GLU A 1135 -13.66 21.94 21.78
N VAL A 1136 -13.79 20.65 22.09
CA VAL A 1136 -12.93 19.95 23.06
C VAL A 1136 -12.19 18.82 22.36
N GLY A 1137 -10.89 18.68 22.59
CA GLY A 1137 -10.10 17.66 21.90
C GLY A 1137 -8.66 17.52 22.37
N THR A 1138 -8.00 16.47 21.88
CA THR A 1138 -6.56 16.30 22.12
C THR A 1138 -5.74 17.26 21.27
N VAL A 1139 -4.49 17.50 21.67
CA VAL A 1139 -3.52 18.29 20.89
C VAL A 1139 -3.45 17.82 19.43
N ASP A 1140 -3.40 16.51 19.21
CA ASP A 1140 -3.37 15.87 17.88
C ASP A 1140 -4.66 16.14 17.07
N GLY A 1141 -5.83 16.12 17.71
CA GLY A 1141 -7.11 16.40 17.05
C GLY A 1141 -7.34 17.88 16.70
N MET A 1142 -6.60 18.77 17.38
CA MET A 1142 -6.69 20.23 17.26
C MET A 1142 -5.65 20.83 16.30
N GLN A 1143 -4.75 20.01 15.73
CA GLN A 1143 -3.72 20.49 14.80
C GLN A 1143 -4.34 21.16 13.56
N GLY A 1144 -3.69 22.21 13.06
CA GLY A 1144 -4.17 23.01 11.93
C GLY A 1144 -5.30 24.01 12.25
N ARG A 1145 -5.99 23.86 13.39
CA ARG A 1145 -7.05 24.79 13.83
C ARG A 1145 -6.47 26.06 14.49
N GLU A 1146 -7.35 27.01 14.78
CA GLU A 1146 -7.10 28.22 15.60
C GLU A 1146 -8.41 28.73 16.22
N LYS A 1147 -8.31 29.42 17.36
CA LYS A 1147 -9.44 30.01 18.10
C LYS A 1147 -9.03 31.35 18.71
N GLU A 1148 -9.99 32.21 19.04
CA GLU A 1148 -9.70 33.44 19.78
C GLU A 1148 -9.15 33.13 21.17
N VAL A 1149 -9.75 32.13 21.84
CA VAL A 1149 -9.36 31.64 23.16
C VAL A 1149 -9.03 30.14 23.13
N ILE A 1150 -7.96 29.74 23.80
CA ILE A 1150 -7.65 28.35 24.15
C ILE A 1150 -7.52 28.20 25.66
N ILE A 1151 -8.17 27.19 26.21
CA ILE A 1151 -7.92 26.69 27.57
C ILE A 1151 -7.13 25.38 27.45
N LEU A 1152 -5.97 25.28 28.08
CA LEU A 1152 -5.07 24.13 28.05
C LEU A 1152 -5.00 23.49 29.45
N SER A 1153 -5.52 22.27 29.59
CA SER A 1153 -5.41 21.46 30.82
C SER A 1153 -4.26 20.46 30.70
N MET A 1154 -3.25 20.62 31.55
CA MET A 1154 -2.00 19.86 31.55
C MET A 1154 -2.13 18.50 32.25
N VAL A 1155 -3.09 18.34 33.17
CA VAL A 1155 -3.50 17.10 33.86
C VAL A 1155 -2.50 16.52 34.87
N ARG A 1156 -1.20 16.57 34.56
CA ARG A 1156 -0.16 15.92 35.37
C ARG A 1156 0.15 16.73 36.63
N SER A 1157 -0.26 16.18 37.76
CA SER A 1157 0.17 16.55 39.11
C SER A 1157 0.51 15.25 39.85
N ASN A 1158 1.76 15.07 40.29
CA ASN A 1158 2.22 13.90 41.05
C ASN A 1158 3.62 14.12 41.69
N ASP A 1159 3.85 13.51 42.85
CA ASP A 1159 5.12 13.58 43.60
C ASP A 1159 6.34 13.02 42.83
N ASP A 1160 6.15 12.00 41.99
CA ASP A 1160 7.23 11.36 41.22
C ASP A 1160 7.80 12.27 40.11
N GLY A 1161 7.13 13.40 39.81
CA GLY A 1161 7.56 14.33 38.77
C GLY A 1161 7.35 13.83 37.34
N GLU A 1162 6.54 12.80 37.15
CA GLU A 1162 6.30 12.22 35.83
C GLU A 1162 5.32 13.07 35.00
N VAL A 1163 5.75 13.50 33.81
CA VAL A 1163 4.93 14.27 32.87
C VAL A 1163 4.40 13.45 31.66
N GLY A 1164 4.98 12.27 31.40
CA GLY A 1164 4.54 11.35 30.35
C GLY A 1164 4.44 12.00 28.96
N PHE A 1165 3.24 11.96 28.34
CA PHE A 1165 2.97 12.49 27.00
C PHE A 1165 3.26 14.00 26.81
N LEU A 1166 3.38 14.77 27.90
CA LEU A 1166 3.74 16.19 27.82
C LEU A 1166 5.19 16.44 27.41
N ALA A 1167 6.10 15.47 27.54
CA ALA A 1167 7.53 15.62 27.25
C ALA A 1167 7.86 15.85 25.74
N ASP A 1168 6.91 15.69 24.82
CA ASP A 1168 7.14 16.08 23.43
C ASP A 1168 6.87 17.58 23.24
N VAL A 1169 7.95 18.37 23.21
CA VAL A 1169 7.94 19.83 22.98
C VAL A 1169 7.13 20.25 21.74
N ARG A 1170 6.95 19.38 20.74
CA ARG A 1170 6.13 19.66 19.55
C ARG A 1170 4.63 19.58 19.83
N ARG A 1171 4.21 18.73 20.78
CA ARG A 1171 2.82 18.72 21.30
C ARG A 1171 2.52 20.04 22.00
N LEU A 1172 3.41 20.46 22.90
CA LEU A 1172 3.30 21.72 23.61
C LEU A 1172 3.24 22.92 22.66
N ASN A 1173 4.15 22.97 21.67
CA ASN A 1173 4.14 23.99 20.62
C ASN A 1173 2.81 24.04 19.84
N VAL A 1174 2.26 22.89 19.42
CA VAL A 1174 0.96 22.88 18.74
C VAL A 1174 -0.14 23.41 19.64
N ALA A 1175 -0.20 22.99 20.92
CA ALA A 1175 -1.21 23.43 21.87
C ALA A 1175 -1.21 24.96 22.09
N ILE A 1176 -0.05 25.53 22.43
CA ILE A 1176 0.15 26.98 22.62
C ILE A 1176 -0.29 27.75 21.38
N THR A 1177 0.18 27.32 20.20
CA THR A 1177 0.01 28.07 18.94
C THR A 1177 -1.36 27.92 18.29
N ARG A 1178 -2.35 27.34 18.99
CA ARG A 1178 -3.77 27.37 18.58
C ARG A 1178 -4.47 28.68 18.98
N ALA A 1179 -3.97 29.37 20.03
CA ALA A 1179 -4.56 30.60 20.53
C ALA A 1179 -4.27 31.79 19.60
N ARG A 1180 -5.22 32.74 19.56
CA ARG A 1180 -5.01 34.05 18.93
C ARG A 1180 -4.80 35.12 19.99
N ARG A 1181 -5.81 35.35 20.83
CA ARG A 1181 -5.88 36.49 21.78
C ARG A 1181 -5.58 36.09 23.22
N LEU A 1182 -6.09 34.95 23.67
CA LEU A 1182 -5.90 34.43 25.03
C LEU A 1182 -5.50 32.96 25.00
N LEU A 1183 -4.44 32.63 25.73
CA LEU A 1183 -4.09 31.28 26.15
C LEU A 1183 -4.21 31.20 27.68
N VAL A 1184 -5.13 30.36 28.17
CA VAL A 1184 -5.20 29.98 29.59
C VAL A 1184 -4.52 28.63 29.75
N VAL A 1185 -3.54 28.53 30.64
CA VAL A 1185 -2.89 27.26 31.01
C VAL A 1185 -3.33 26.89 32.42
N ILE A 1186 -3.70 25.63 32.63
CA ILE A 1186 -4.04 25.04 33.92
C ILE A 1186 -3.10 23.86 34.16
N GLY A 1187 -2.37 23.84 35.27
CA GLY A 1187 -1.47 22.74 35.61
C GLY A 1187 -0.63 22.99 36.86
N CYS A 1188 0.08 21.95 37.30
CA CYS A 1188 0.89 21.96 38.52
C CYS A 1188 2.36 22.28 38.19
N SER A 1189 2.83 23.50 38.50
CA SER A 1189 4.22 23.92 38.22
C SER A 1189 5.26 22.94 38.78
N ALA A 1190 5.10 22.51 40.04
CA ALA A 1190 6.02 21.60 40.73
C ALA A 1190 6.19 20.21 40.04
N THR A 1191 5.19 19.75 39.28
CA THR A 1191 5.30 18.54 38.46
C THR A 1191 5.88 18.85 37.07
N LEU A 1192 5.50 19.98 36.47
CA LEU A 1192 5.95 20.39 35.13
C LEU A 1192 7.44 20.75 35.10
N ASP A 1193 7.98 21.38 36.14
CA ASP A 1193 9.38 21.80 36.26
C ASP A 1193 10.40 20.63 36.27
N ARG A 1194 9.92 19.39 36.37
CA ARG A 1194 10.76 18.18 36.37
C ARG A 1194 11.22 17.77 34.97
N ASP A 1195 10.56 18.27 33.92
CA ASP A 1195 10.99 18.09 32.53
C ASP A 1195 11.69 19.36 32.01
N PRO A 1196 12.86 19.25 31.35
CA PRO A 1196 13.64 20.41 30.92
C PRO A 1196 12.91 21.36 29.96
N ASP A 1197 12.03 20.86 29.09
CA ASP A 1197 11.33 21.70 28.12
C ASP A 1197 10.10 22.37 28.74
N LEU A 1198 9.38 21.65 29.61
CA LEU A 1198 8.26 22.21 30.38
C LEU A 1198 8.74 23.26 31.39
N ALA A 1199 9.87 23.07 32.07
CA ALA A 1199 10.48 24.07 32.94
C ALA A 1199 10.69 25.42 32.21
N THR A 1200 11.25 25.42 30.98
CA THR A 1200 11.40 26.68 30.22
C THR A 1200 10.06 27.33 29.83
N PHE A 1201 8.96 26.56 29.80
CA PHE A 1201 7.63 27.09 29.57
C PHE A 1201 7.03 27.67 30.85
N VAL A 1202 7.21 27.01 32.00
CA VAL A 1202 6.83 27.54 33.32
C VAL A 1202 7.58 28.83 33.64
N ASP A 1203 8.89 28.90 33.35
CA ASP A 1203 9.68 30.14 33.44
C ASP A 1203 9.06 31.28 32.61
N HIS A 1204 8.63 30.97 31.38
CA HIS A 1204 8.00 31.95 30.50
C HIS A 1204 6.61 32.36 30.99
N LEU A 1205 5.78 31.42 31.46
CA LEU A 1205 4.49 31.74 32.09
C LEU A 1205 4.70 32.64 33.31
N THR A 1206 5.67 32.32 34.16
CA THR A 1206 6.00 33.10 35.37
C THR A 1206 6.46 34.53 35.04
N ALA A 1207 7.15 34.73 33.91
CA ALA A 1207 7.63 36.05 33.48
C ALA A 1207 6.64 36.88 32.66
N HIS A 1208 5.64 36.26 32.00
CA HIS A 1208 4.81 36.93 30.98
C HIS A 1208 3.29 36.70 31.09
N ALA A 1209 2.83 35.71 31.86
CA ALA A 1209 1.41 35.47 32.11
C ALA A 1209 0.93 36.21 33.36
N ASP A 1210 -0.38 36.42 33.45
CA ASP A 1210 -1.01 36.72 34.73
C ASP A 1210 -1.10 35.43 35.56
N LEU A 1211 -0.48 35.43 36.75
CA LEU A 1211 -0.37 34.26 37.62
C LEU A 1211 -1.55 34.22 38.59
N GLN A 1212 -2.29 33.10 38.57
CA GLN A 1212 -3.46 32.86 39.41
C GLN A 1212 -3.32 31.52 40.12
N THR A 1213 -3.90 31.39 41.31
CA THR A 1213 -4.08 30.10 41.99
C THR A 1213 -5.45 29.53 41.67
N ALA A 1214 -5.61 28.20 41.69
CA ALA A 1214 -6.92 27.59 41.44
C ALA A 1214 -8.00 28.03 42.47
N ASP A 1215 -7.60 28.27 43.73
CA ASP A 1215 -8.48 28.77 44.82
C ASP A 1215 -9.12 30.15 44.54
N PHE A 1216 -8.59 30.93 43.59
CA PHE A 1216 -9.20 32.19 43.16
C PHE A 1216 -10.54 31.99 42.43
N TYR A 1217 -10.80 30.77 41.93
CA TYR A 1217 -12.00 30.43 41.18
C TYR A 1217 -12.97 29.58 42.03
N PRO A 1218 -14.27 29.94 42.12
CA PRO A 1218 -15.22 29.27 43.01
C PRO A 1218 -15.70 27.92 42.45
N LEU A 1219 -14.87 26.87 42.56
CA LEU A 1219 -15.16 25.52 42.03
C LEU A 1219 -16.42 24.88 42.63
N ASP A 1220 -16.78 25.24 43.87
CA ASP A 1220 -18.00 24.80 44.56
C ASP A 1220 -19.29 25.35 43.93
N SER A 1221 -19.19 26.36 43.05
CA SER A 1221 -20.35 26.90 42.34
C SER A 1221 -20.85 26.00 41.19
N LEU A 1222 -20.07 24.99 40.81
CA LEU A 1222 -20.47 23.95 39.86
C LEU A 1222 -20.75 22.63 40.59
N PRO A 1223 -21.78 21.87 40.17
CA PRO A 1223 -21.98 20.50 40.64
C PRO A 1223 -20.80 19.61 40.26
N ASP A 1224 -20.55 18.57 41.05
CA ASP A 1224 -19.52 17.57 40.74
C ASP A 1224 -19.76 16.96 39.35
N LEU A 1225 -18.67 16.81 38.58
CA LEU A 1225 -18.78 16.29 37.23
C LEU A 1225 -19.22 14.81 37.26
N PRO A 1226 -20.15 14.38 36.39
CA PRO A 1226 -20.53 12.99 36.32
C PRO A 1226 -19.34 12.12 35.92
N ASP A 1227 -19.19 10.96 36.56
CA ASP A 1227 -18.23 9.94 36.16
C ASP A 1227 -18.55 9.49 34.72
N PRO A 1228 -17.61 9.67 33.76
CA PRO A 1228 -17.84 9.33 32.36
C PRO A 1228 -18.03 7.81 32.11
N ASP A 1229 -17.63 6.95 33.05
CA ASP A 1229 -17.77 5.50 32.94
C ASP A 1229 -19.02 4.95 33.67
N ALA A 1230 -19.70 5.77 34.49
CA ALA A 1230 -20.94 5.40 35.21
C ALA A 1230 -22.22 5.48 34.36
N LEU A 1231 -22.16 6.10 33.17
CA LEU A 1231 -23.31 6.30 32.26
C LEU A 1231 -23.66 5.03 31.45
N GLY A 1232 -23.79 3.87 32.11
CA GLY A 1232 -23.99 2.57 31.46
C GLY A 1232 -25.04 1.62 32.05
N ASP A 1233 -25.61 1.90 33.24
CA ASP A 1233 -26.50 0.97 33.94
C ASP A 1233 -28.01 1.15 33.61
N GLY A 1234 -28.33 1.71 32.45
CA GLY A 1234 -29.71 1.95 31.99
C GLY A 1234 -29.98 1.51 30.55
N ASN A 1235 -30.65 0.35 30.41
CA ASN A 1235 -31.35 -0.22 29.23
C ASN A 1235 -31.35 0.55 27.90
#